data_AF-A0A1W1BQT2-F1
#
_entry.id   AF-A0A1W1BQT2-F1
#
_cell.length_a   1.000
_cell.length_b   1.000
_cell.length_c   1.000
_cell.angle_alpha   90.00
_cell.angle_beta   90.00
_cell.angle_gamma   90.00
#
_symmetry.space_group_name_H-M   'P 1'
#
loop_
_entity.id
_entity.type
_entity.pdbx_description
1 polymer ?
#
loop_
_entity_poly.entity_id
_entity_poly.type
_entity_poly.pdbx_seq_one_letter_code
_entity_poly.pdbx_strand_id
1 'polypeptide(L)'
;MKTILTGLVVISTIQTSLYADDSYEPNNSFETAKSVTKGTYSLSGLDEDWFKVELHTGNVSLTMTPKNSADLNMVLINSDGLDISANFATGTETINYNILYSGTYYIKVFPTTVETTDYTLKIDYEASTGWEKVLDFGPIRNASVALYDIDNDGKDEIFIGTSKALDADKNEIRPAGLICLEDDGTIKWTKTFPALYDIKLGKTYNTTSVTGTPVFSDIDGDASIDILIGVGADSFGDGGAGVVGQPGDKGGLYALDANGNIKWYFQTLDIAEGPDGRPDGVYGSPVVYDIDKDGQKDIILTSWDQHVSILDAKTGTLKLRQTLADTIWSTPLVADINNDGVSEILVTGDITANPQAQTQTGGVFHVLSADGTQNIAGFNQPFANPQYEMLRGKFEDQPLWSSPVVGDIDKDGFLEIVYGTGNYFTDGRGEYIRVWNHDGTEKFVLPTNGRTLATPLVTDINNDGSLDIVASTLNGYIFAWDANGNQILQYKSEYGNPIFSSPIAMDTNGDGNLEIVYVDGAQINIINTQGQKLNDDLAMIVQQYNGTPIVKDIDNDGSVDIVSGGTTLSKDQAVVSKWSLKGSTAGRVGREQLIGSTQQIREFVKRIYKEVLSRESDAGGLNYWADELVTGIGAGSDIARGFINSSEFTTLNLSNSEYVTVLYKTFFGREADTAGFNEWLAQLNSGISKEEVLNGFLYSPEFGNLCRSYGIIPVK
;
A
#
# COMPACT_ATOMS: atom_id res chain seq x y z
N MET A 1 51.06 -64.15 37.91
CA MET A 1 51.44 -62.72 37.90
C MET A 1 51.10 -62.19 36.52
N LYS A 2 50.30 -61.10 36.41
CA LYS A 2 49.56 -60.64 35.20
C LYS A 2 48.46 -61.65 34.77
N THR A 3 47.16 -61.35 34.67
CA THR A 3 46.37 -60.11 34.44
C THR A 3 46.34 -59.64 32.99
N ILE A 4 45.20 -59.85 32.32
CA ILE A 4 44.63 -58.97 31.29
C ILE A 4 43.10 -58.93 31.52
N LEU A 5 42.51 -57.73 31.47
CA LEU A 5 41.06 -57.50 31.48
C LEU A 5 40.56 -57.37 30.03
N THR A 6 39.29 -57.72 29.81
CA THR A 6 38.37 -56.92 28.98
C THR A 6 36.93 -57.23 29.42
N GLY A 7 36.31 -56.29 30.15
CA GLY A 7 34.88 -56.34 30.46
C GLY A 7 34.12 -55.48 29.45
N LEU A 8 33.21 -56.08 28.69
CA LEU A 8 32.27 -55.35 27.84
C LEU A 8 31.11 -54.87 28.73
N VAL A 9 31.04 -53.56 28.99
CA VAL A 9 29.83 -52.97 29.59
C VAL A 9 28.86 -52.68 28.46
N VAL A 10 27.73 -53.38 28.44
CA VAL A 10 26.61 -53.03 27.57
C VAL A 10 25.96 -51.78 28.15
N ILE A 11 26.23 -50.64 27.54
CA ILE A 11 25.43 -49.42 27.74
C ILE A 11 24.12 -49.68 27.01
N SER A 12 23.04 -49.90 27.76
CA SER A 12 21.69 -49.88 27.21
C SER A 12 21.33 -48.44 26.87
N THR A 13 21.53 -48.05 25.61
CA THR A 13 20.82 -46.90 25.05
C THR A 13 19.33 -47.17 25.18
N ILE A 14 18.66 -46.39 26.03
CA ILE A 14 17.20 -46.32 26.03
C ILE A 14 16.84 -45.69 24.68
N GLN A 15 16.32 -46.50 23.76
CA GLN A 15 15.49 -45.95 22.69
C GLN A 15 14.24 -45.41 23.37
N THR A 16 14.12 -44.10 23.45
CA THR A 16 12.82 -43.44 23.59
C THR A 16 12.03 -43.78 22.33
N SER A 17 11.29 -44.88 22.40
CA SER A 17 10.36 -45.28 21.36
C SER A 17 9.23 -44.28 21.33
N LEU A 18 9.09 -43.61 20.18
CA LEU A 18 7.90 -42.89 19.74
C LEU A 18 6.69 -43.81 19.95
N TYR A 19 5.94 -43.58 21.02
CA TYR A 19 4.67 -44.22 21.29
C TYR A 19 3.61 -43.19 21.04
N ALA A 20 2.79 -43.39 20.00
CA ALA A 20 1.61 -42.56 19.79
C ALA A 20 0.70 -42.68 21.03
N ASP A 21 0.71 -41.64 21.87
CA ASP A 21 -0.05 -41.50 23.10
C ASP A 21 -1.42 -40.87 22.84
N ASP A 22 -1.54 -40.02 21.82
CA ASP A 22 -2.83 -39.64 21.23
C ASP A 22 -2.95 -39.81 19.70
N SER A 23 -4.03 -39.28 19.11
CA SER A 23 -4.38 -39.42 17.70
C SER A 23 -3.64 -38.47 16.74
N TYR A 24 -2.86 -37.52 17.26
CA TYR A 24 -2.12 -36.52 16.50
C TYR A 24 -0.64 -36.88 16.30
N GLU A 25 -0.13 -37.92 16.95
CA GLU A 25 1.24 -38.40 16.74
C GLU A 25 1.52 -38.90 15.30
N PRO A 26 2.74 -38.72 14.72
CA PRO A 26 3.91 -38.08 15.32
C PRO A 26 3.82 -36.55 15.29
N ASN A 27 3.93 -35.82 16.41
CA ASN A 27 3.87 -34.36 16.46
C ASN A 27 4.97 -33.70 17.32
N ASN A 28 6.10 -34.39 17.48
CA ASN A 28 7.12 -34.06 18.49
C ASN A 28 8.24 -33.13 18.00
N SER A 29 7.97 -32.35 16.94
CA SER A 29 8.85 -31.30 16.41
C SER A 29 8.11 -30.33 15.49
N PHE A 30 8.72 -29.16 15.24
CA PHE A 30 8.23 -28.17 14.26
C PHE A 30 7.91 -28.78 12.88
N GLU A 31 8.75 -29.70 12.38
CA GLU A 31 8.56 -30.37 11.08
C GLU A 31 7.45 -31.42 11.08
N THR A 32 7.08 -31.96 12.25
CA THR A 32 6.07 -33.03 12.38
C THR A 32 4.70 -32.51 12.81
N ALA A 33 4.61 -31.23 13.18
CA ALA A 33 3.44 -30.55 13.72
C ALA A 33 2.13 -30.80 12.97
N LYS A 34 1.04 -31.09 13.71
CA LYS A 34 -0.28 -31.38 13.10
C LYS A 34 -1.17 -30.18 12.93
N SER A 35 -1.88 -30.17 11.81
CA SER A 35 -2.93 -29.21 11.52
C SER A 35 -4.09 -29.32 12.51
N VAL A 36 -4.38 -28.20 13.18
CA VAL A 36 -5.56 -27.97 14.02
C VAL A 36 -6.25 -26.68 13.55
N THR A 37 -7.46 -26.42 14.05
CA THR A 37 -8.32 -25.29 13.68
C THR A 37 -9.03 -24.75 14.93
N LYS A 38 -9.91 -23.76 14.78
CA LYS A 38 -10.81 -23.31 15.86
C LYS A 38 -11.56 -24.49 16.48
N GLY A 39 -11.41 -24.69 17.79
CA GLY A 39 -11.95 -25.88 18.45
C GLY A 39 -11.47 -26.10 19.88
N THR A 40 -11.71 -27.31 20.39
CA THR A 40 -11.24 -27.76 21.69
C THR A 40 -10.78 -29.21 21.58
N TYR A 41 -9.50 -29.43 21.87
CA TYR A 41 -8.78 -30.68 21.69
C TYR A 41 -8.49 -31.29 23.06
N SER A 42 -8.84 -32.55 23.27
CA SER A 42 -8.47 -33.32 24.46
C SER A 42 -7.29 -34.20 24.10
N LEU A 43 -6.12 -33.88 24.66
CA LEU A 43 -4.82 -34.40 24.25
C LEU A 43 -4.15 -35.15 25.41
N SER A 44 -3.20 -36.02 25.10
CA SER A 44 -2.51 -36.88 26.07
C SER A 44 -1.07 -37.09 25.61
N GLY A 45 -0.10 -36.45 26.27
CA GLY A 45 1.31 -36.54 25.91
C GLY A 45 2.20 -37.15 27.00
N LEU A 46 3.35 -37.65 26.56
CA LEU A 46 4.51 -38.04 27.36
C LEU A 46 5.76 -37.22 27.02
N ASP A 47 5.70 -36.41 25.97
CA ASP A 47 6.76 -35.54 25.44
C ASP A 47 6.22 -34.13 25.04
N GLU A 48 6.76 -33.51 23.99
CA GLU A 48 6.40 -32.15 23.56
C GLU A 48 5.52 -32.15 22.31
N ASP A 49 4.32 -31.57 22.41
CA ASP A 49 3.37 -31.50 21.32
C ASP A 49 3.57 -30.25 20.47
N TRP A 50 3.62 -30.44 19.14
CA TRP A 50 3.58 -29.35 18.17
C TRP A 50 2.31 -29.43 17.31
N PHE A 51 1.56 -28.34 17.29
CA PHE A 51 0.45 -28.13 16.36
C PHE A 51 0.78 -27.00 15.42
N LYS A 52 0.12 -26.98 14.27
CA LYS A 52 0.09 -25.84 13.35
C LYS A 52 -1.34 -25.47 13.03
N VAL A 53 -1.60 -24.19 12.90
CA VAL A 53 -2.94 -23.64 12.68
C VAL A 53 -2.81 -22.51 11.66
N GLU A 54 -3.68 -22.54 10.65
CA GLU A 54 -3.84 -21.39 9.76
C GLU A 54 -4.63 -20.33 10.51
N LEU A 55 -3.99 -19.19 10.77
CA LEU A 55 -4.59 -18.03 11.40
C LEU A 55 -4.57 -16.86 10.44
N HIS A 56 -5.66 -16.10 10.44
CA HIS A 56 -5.75 -14.83 9.74
C HIS A 56 -5.49 -13.68 10.70
N THR A 57 -5.32 -12.47 10.16
CA THR A 57 -5.13 -11.27 10.98
C THR A 57 -6.26 -11.06 11.98
N GLY A 58 -5.93 -10.75 13.23
CA GLY A 58 -6.89 -10.63 14.32
C GLY A 58 -6.53 -11.39 15.59
N ASN A 59 -7.42 -11.32 16.60
CA ASN A 59 -7.15 -11.90 17.92
C ASN A 59 -7.33 -13.43 17.92
N VAL A 60 -6.31 -14.14 18.41
CA VAL A 60 -6.37 -15.55 18.80
C VAL A 60 -6.25 -15.67 20.32
N SER A 61 -7.12 -16.49 20.91
CA SER A 61 -7.08 -16.94 22.30
C SER A 61 -6.78 -18.44 22.31
N LEU A 62 -5.57 -18.79 22.73
CA LEU A 62 -5.18 -20.16 23.04
C LEU A 62 -5.35 -20.38 24.55
N THR A 63 -6.03 -21.44 24.96
CA THR A 63 -6.15 -21.81 26.37
C THR A 63 -5.74 -23.27 26.55
N MET A 64 -4.63 -23.49 27.25
CA MET A 64 -4.15 -24.81 27.63
C MET A 64 -4.59 -25.08 29.08
N THR A 65 -5.15 -26.25 29.36
CA THR A 65 -5.59 -26.65 30.71
C THR A 65 -5.16 -28.08 31.01
N PRO A 66 -4.22 -28.30 31.95
CA PRO A 66 -3.85 -29.63 32.42
C PRO A 66 -5.06 -30.33 33.08
N LYS A 67 -5.22 -31.63 32.85
CA LYS A 67 -6.27 -32.46 33.48
C LYS A 67 -5.85 -32.99 34.87
N ASN A 68 -4.57 -32.88 35.20
CA ASN A 68 -3.96 -33.34 36.45
C ASN A 68 -3.15 -32.19 37.10
N SER A 69 -2.25 -32.48 38.02
CA SER A 69 -1.38 -31.50 38.67
C SER A 69 -0.07 -31.20 37.91
N ALA A 70 0.06 -31.65 36.67
CA ALA A 70 1.22 -31.36 35.84
C ALA A 70 1.28 -29.87 35.49
N ASP A 71 2.52 -29.42 35.28
CA ASP A 71 2.87 -28.05 34.93
C ASP A 71 3.41 -28.08 33.49
N LEU A 72 2.67 -27.43 32.59
CA LEU A 72 2.88 -27.44 31.15
C LEU A 72 2.99 -26.01 30.68
N ASN A 73 3.91 -25.78 29.75
CA ASN A 73 4.17 -24.49 29.13
C ASN A 73 3.59 -24.47 27.72
N MET A 74 3.02 -23.33 27.32
CA MET A 74 2.49 -23.10 25.98
C MET A 74 3.22 -21.92 25.31
N VAL A 75 3.61 -22.11 24.05
CA VAL A 75 4.25 -21.10 23.19
C VAL A 75 3.51 -21.03 21.86
N LEU A 76 3.27 -19.82 21.39
CA LEU A 76 2.83 -19.50 20.04
C LEU A 76 4.05 -19.00 19.24
N ILE A 77 4.22 -19.56 18.06
CA ILE A 77 5.41 -19.46 17.21
C ILE A 77 4.94 -19.09 15.79
N ASN A 78 5.68 -18.23 15.08
CA ASN A 78 5.34 -17.82 13.72
C ASN A 78 5.81 -18.85 12.65
N SER A 79 5.54 -18.56 11.38
CA SER A 79 5.96 -19.37 10.23
C SER A 79 7.47 -19.57 10.09
N ASP A 80 8.28 -18.66 10.64
CA ASP A 80 9.74 -18.69 10.58
C ASP A 80 10.37 -19.47 11.75
N GLY A 81 9.54 -20.01 12.66
CA GLY A 81 10.00 -20.72 13.85
C GLY A 81 10.42 -19.81 15.01
N LEU A 82 10.01 -18.53 15.01
CA LEU A 82 10.24 -17.59 16.11
C LEU A 82 9.09 -17.60 17.11
N ASP A 83 9.42 -17.74 18.40
CA ASP A 83 8.48 -17.57 19.51
C ASP A 83 7.95 -16.12 19.55
N ILE A 84 6.64 -15.95 19.33
CA ILE A 84 5.99 -14.62 19.32
C ILE A 84 5.15 -14.35 20.56
N SER A 85 4.74 -15.39 21.28
CA SER A 85 4.10 -15.27 22.59
C SER A 85 4.27 -16.56 23.39
N ALA A 86 4.38 -16.44 24.71
CA ALA A 86 4.47 -17.58 25.61
C ALA A 86 3.69 -17.31 26.90
N ASN A 87 3.21 -18.36 27.52
CA ASN A 87 2.77 -18.35 28.91
C ASN A 87 3.42 -19.55 29.60
N PHE A 88 3.91 -19.33 30.83
CA PHE A 88 4.67 -20.28 31.65
C PHE A 88 4.16 -20.21 33.10
N ALA A 89 2.84 -20.35 33.27
CA ALA A 89 2.11 -20.13 34.50
C ALA A 89 1.47 -21.42 35.00
N THR A 90 1.68 -21.76 36.27
CA THR A 90 1.23 -23.02 36.85
C THR A 90 -0.28 -23.26 36.71
N GLY A 91 -0.66 -24.32 36.00
CA GLY A 91 -2.05 -24.74 35.81
C GLY A 91 -2.61 -24.34 34.44
N THR A 92 -3.78 -23.69 34.41
CA THR A 92 -4.38 -23.22 33.15
C THR A 92 -3.62 -22.01 32.63
N GLU A 93 -3.12 -22.13 31.40
CA GLU A 93 -2.45 -21.06 30.69
C GLU A 93 -3.34 -20.46 29.61
N THR A 94 -3.12 -19.19 29.30
CA THR A 94 -3.81 -18.52 28.20
C THR A 94 -2.86 -17.58 27.48
N ILE A 95 -2.76 -17.74 26.16
CA ILE A 95 -2.12 -16.77 25.27
C ILE A 95 -3.26 -16.05 24.55
N ASN A 96 -3.39 -14.75 24.80
CA ASN A 96 -4.16 -13.86 23.95
C ASN A 96 -3.13 -13.13 23.08
N TYR A 97 -3.14 -13.42 21.78
CA TYR A 97 -2.22 -12.83 20.82
C TYR A 97 -3.00 -12.21 19.66
N ASN A 98 -2.43 -11.20 19.02
CA ASN A 98 -3.02 -10.60 17.83
C ASN A 98 -2.13 -10.92 16.63
N ILE A 99 -2.69 -11.69 15.70
CA ILE A 99 -2.04 -12.17 14.50
C ILE A 99 -1.88 -11.00 13.53
N LEU A 100 -0.63 -10.69 13.20
CA LEU A 100 -0.25 -9.50 12.41
C LEU A 100 -0.20 -9.78 10.90
N TYR A 101 0.02 -11.05 10.54
CA TYR A 101 0.10 -11.53 9.17
C TYR A 101 -0.65 -12.86 9.07
N SER A 102 -1.49 -13.02 8.05
CA SER A 102 -2.18 -14.29 7.82
C SER A 102 -1.19 -15.39 7.41
N GLY A 103 -1.38 -16.62 7.92
CA GLY A 103 -0.57 -17.78 7.53
C GLY A 103 -0.51 -18.87 8.60
N THR A 104 0.45 -19.78 8.43
CA THR A 104 0.67 -20.90 9.35
C THR A 104 1.40 -20.43 10.61
N TYR A 105 0.74 -20.57 11.76
CA TYR A 105 1.35 -20.42 13.09
C TYR A 105 1.48 -21.77 13.76
N TYR A 106 2.41 -21.88 14.69
CA TYR A 106 2.72 -23.11 15.40
C TYR A 106 2.43 -22.93 16.89
N ILE A 107 1.83 -23.94 17.51
CA ILE A 107 1.56 -23.99 18.95
C ILE A 107 2.41 -25.11 19.51
N LYS A 108 3.33 -24.79 20.41
CA LYS A 108 4.10 -25.77 21.17
C LYS A 108 3.53 -25.89 22.57
N VAL A 109 3.21 -27.12 23.01
CA VAL A 109 2.90 -27.42 24.41
C VAL A 109 3.93 -28.42 24.91
N PHE A 110 4.59 -28.13 26.03
CA PHE A 110 5.63 -29.01 26.56
C PHE A 110 5.66 -29.00 28.10
N PRO A 111 5.97 -30.13 28.75
CA PRO A 111 5.96 -30.21 30.20
C PRO A 111 7.24 -29.65 30.84
N THR A 112 7.12 -29.14 32.08
CA THR A 112 8.28 -28.71 32.88
C THR A 112 8.96 -29.87 33.61
N THR A 113 8.31 -31.05 33.67
CA THR A 113 8.82 -32.28 34.31
C THR A 113 8.38 -33.54 33.55
N VAL A 114 8.95 -34.71 33.86
CA VAL A 114 8.68 -35.98 33.13
C VAL A 114 7.39 -36.68 33.59
N GLU A 115 6.33 -35.92 33.88
CA GLU A 115 5.01 -36.45 34.26
C GLU A 115 4.05 -36.48 33.04
N THR A 116 3.02 -37.31 33.11
CA THR A 116 1.97 -37.45 32.07
C THR A 116 1.27 -36.11 31.82
N THR A 117 1.23 -35.63 30.58
CA THR A 117 0.86 -34.24 30.27
C THR A 117 -0.64 -34.03 30.03
N ASP A 118 -1.45 -35.08 29.85
CA ASP A 118 -2.91 -35.10 29.80
C ASP A 118 -3.61 -33.72 29.96
N TYR A 119 -4.00 -33.07 28.86
CA TYR A 119 -4.48 -31.69 28.87
C TYR A 119 -5.63 -31.44 27.87
N THR A 120 -6.14 -30.21 27.89
CA THR A 120 -7.10 -29.69 26.92
C THR A 120 -6.52 -28.42 26.29
N LEU A 121 -6.49 -28.35 24.95
CA LEU A 121 -6.14 -27.15 24.20
C LEU A 121 -7.40 -26.58 23.55
N LYS A 122 -7.83 -25.38 23.95
CA LYS A 122 -8.84 -24.60 23.25
C LYS A 122 -8.15 -23.58 22.34
N ILE A 123 -8.61 -23.51 21.09
CA ILE A 123 -8.19 -22.52 20.10
C ILE A 123 -9.43 -21.73 19.69
N ASP A 124 -9.42 -20.43 19.94
CA ASP A 124 -10.53 -19.53 19.63
C ASP A 124 -10.02 -18.29 18.90
N TYR A 125 -10.60 -17.96 17.76
CA TYR A 125 -10.32 -16.77 16.96
C TYR A 125 -11.57 -16.40 16.17
N GLU A 126 -11.79 -15.13 15.85
CA GLU A 126 -12.84 -14.79 14.88
C GLU A 126 -12.40 -15.19 13.48
N ALA A 127 -13.32 -15.72 12.68
CA ALA A 127 -13.03 -16.01 11.28
C ALA A 127 -13.08 -14.68 10.51
N SER A 128 -11.94 -14.22 10.00
CA SER A 128 -11.91 -13.04 9.15
C SER A 128 -12.55 -13.36 7.80
N THR A 129 -13.46 -12.50 7.35
CA THR A 129 -13.92 -12.43 5.94
C THR A 129 -12.98 -11.59 5.07
N GLY A 130 -11.95 -11.00 5.67
CA GLY A 130 -10.82 -10.39 4.98
C GLY A 130 -9.70 -11.39 4.67
N TRP A 131 -8.90 -11.06 3.65
CA TRP A 131 -7.80 -11.88 3.13
C TRP A 131 -6.67 -11.00 2.57
N GLU A 132 -5.49 -11.61 2.37
CA GLU A 132 -4.35 -10.99 1.68
C GLU A 132 -3.85 -11.92 0.56
N LYS A 133 -3.49 -11.35 -0.58
CA LYS A 133 -3.05 -12.04 -1.78
C LYS A 133 -1.77 -11.44 -2.34
N VAL A 134 -0.65 -12.14 -2.15
CA VAL A 134 0.59 -11.88 -2.90
C VAL A 134 0.42 -12.39 -4.35
N LEU A 135 0.86 -11.60 -5.33
CA LEU A 135 0.79 -11.90 -6.76
C LEU A 135 2.21 -12.09 -7.34
N ASP A 136 2.36 -12.98 -8.33
CA ASP A 136 3.61 -13.16 -9.09
C ASP A 136 3.77 -12.09 -10.19
N PHE A 137 3.61 -10.84 -9.77
CA PHE A 137 3.66 -9.62 -10.58
C PHE A 137 4.44 -8.56 -9.80
N GLY A 138 4.97 -7.56 -10.52
CA GLY A 138 5.65 -6.43 -9.91
C GLY A 138 4.71 -5.55 -9.05
N PRO A 139 5.25 -4.56 -8.33
CA PRO A 139 4.54 -3.88 -7.26
C PRO A 139 3.33 -3.07 -7.75
N ILE A 140 2.30 -2.98 -6.91
CA ILE A 140 1.21 -1.99 -7.06
C ILE A 140 1.66 -0.73 -6.34
N ARG A 141 1.76 0.38 -7.07
CA ARG A 141 2.28 1.67 -6.54
C ARG A 141 1.23 2.76 -6.56
N ASN A 142 0.74 3.10 -7.75
CA ASN A 142 -0.19 4.21 -7.98
C ASN A 142 -1.56 3.75 -8.53
N ALA A 143 -1.72 2.48 -8.89
CA ALA A 143 -2.96 1.97 -9.46
C ALA A 143 -4.07 1.93 -8.40
N SER A 144 -5.21 2.57 -8.67
CA SER A 144 -6.40 2.41 -7.84
C SER A 144 -7.06 1.06 -8.11
N VAL A 145 -7.75 0.51 -7.11
CA VAL A 145 -8.53 -0.72 -7.28
C VAL A 145 -9.83 -0.38 -8.00
N ALA A 146 -10.30 -1.25 -8.90
CA ALA A 146 -11.62 -1.15 -9.48
C ALA A 146 -12.43 -2.43 -9.22
N LEU A 147 -13.75 -2.29 -9.07
CA LEU A 147 -14.68 -3.39 -8.91
C LEU A 147 -15.65 -3.43 -10.10
N TYR A 148 -15.93 -4.62 -10.62
CA TYR A 148 -16.97 -4.85 -11.61
C TYR A 148 -17.38 -6.33 -11.65
N ASP A 149 -18.68 -6.64 -11.58
CA ASP A 149 -19.25 -7.97 -11.84
C ASP A 149 -19.13 -8.32 -13.34
N ILE A 150 -18.01 -8.93 -13.74
CA ILE A 150 -17.60 -9.13 -15.13
C ILE A 150 -18.22 -10.36 -15.77
N ASP A 151 -18.62 -11.35 -14.97
CA ASP A 151 -19.27 -12.59 -15.44
C ASP A 151 -20.77 -12.71 -15.12
N ASN A 152 -21.33 -11.73 -14.40
CA ASN A 152 -22.74 -11.57 -14.03
C ASN A 152 -23.23 -12.63 -13.02
N ASP A 153 -22.39 -13.03 -12.05
CA ASP A 153 -22.78 -13.93 -10.94
C ASP A 153 -23.45 -13.19 -9.76
N GLY A 154 -23.32 -11.86 -9.71
CA GLY A 154 -23.86 -10.98 -8.66
C GLY A 154 -22.85 -10.48 -7.63
N LYS A 155 -21.57 -10.84 -7.76
CA LYS A 155 -20.44 -10.32 -6.99
C LYS A 155 -19.52 -9.51 -7.90
N ASP A 156 -18.81 -8.51 -7.37
CA ASP A 156 -17.79 -7.85 -8.20
C ASP A 156 -16.46 -8.60 -8.16
N GLU A 157 -15.81 -8.73 -9.32
CA GLU A 157 -14.38 -9.01 -9.38
C GLU A 157 -13.54 -7.78 -9.06
N ILE A 158 -12.34 -8.04 -8.51
CA ILE A 158 -11.34 -7.05 -8.16
C ILE A 158 -10.32 -6.93 -9.29
N PHE A 159 -10.24 -5.74 -9.89
CA PHE A 159 -9.30 -5.42 -10.95
C PHE A 159 -8.18 -4.52 -10.46
N ILE A 160 -6.93 -4.88 -10.75
CA ILE A 160 -5.77 -4.09 -10.33
C ILE A 160 -4.60 -4.13 -11.32
N GLY A 161 -4.00 -2.95 -11.55
CA GLY A 161 -2.80 -2.77 -12.37
C GLY A 161 -1.50 -2.90 -11.57
N THR A 162 -0.45 -3.40 -12.20
CA THR A 162 0.89 -3.56 -11.61
C THR A 162 1.97 -2.88 -12.45
N SER A 163 2.98 -2.34 -11.77
CA SER A 163 4.24 -1.90 -12.39
C SER A 163 5.21 -3.07 -12.52
N LYS A 164 6.17 -3.03 -13.46
CA LYS A 164 7.22 -4.05 -13.52
C LYS A 164 8.28 -3.77 -12.44
N ALA A 165 8.85 -4.82 -11.85
CA ALA A 165 9.96 -4.68 -10.92
C ALA A 165 11.29 -4.81 -11.67
N LEU A 166 12.23 -3.89 -11.41
CA LEU A 166 13.57 -3.90 -11.97
C LEU A 166 14.63 -4.12 -10.88
N ASP A 167 15.66 -4.91 -11.17
CA ASP A 167 16.84 -4.99 -10.30
C ASP A 167 17.75 -3.73 -10.42
N ALA A 168 18.83 -3.71 -9.64
CA ALA A 168 19.81 -2.61 -9.64
C ALA A 168 20.49 -2.40 -11.01
N ASP A 169 20.64 -3.47 -11.81
CA ASP A 169 21.20 -3.44 -13.16
C ASP A 169 20.14 -3.09 -14.23
N LYS A 170 18.87 -2.88 -13.84
CA LYS A 170 17.70 -2.65 -14.70
C LYS A 170 17.32 -3.87 -15.55
N ASN A 171 17.31 -5.07 -14.97
CA ASN A 171 16.68 -6.25 -15.57
C ASN A 171 15.27 -6.41 -15.00
N GLU A 172 14.32 -6.82 -15.85
CA GLU A 172 12.95 -7.16 -15.43
C GLU A 172 12.98 -8.43 -14.57
N ILE A 173 12.68 -8.29 -13.28
CA ILE A 173 12.65 -9.40 -12.31
C ILE A 173 11.22 -9.85 -11.96
N ARG A 174 10.21 -8.99 -12.17
CA ARG A 174 8.78 -9.34 -12.12
C ARG A 174 7.99 -8.66 -13.23
N PRO A 175 7.00 -9.34 -13.84
CA PRO A 175 6.20 -8.79 -14.92
C PRO A 175 5.17 -7.75 -14.43
N ALA A 176 4.79 -6.83 -15.31
CA ALA A 176 3.62 -5.96 -15.18
C ALA A 176 2.39 -6.52 -15.90
N GLY A 177 1.20 -6.16 -15.42
CA GLY A 177 -0.07 -6.51 -16.05
C GLY A 177 -1.30 -6.02 -15.28
N LEU A 178 -2.47 -6.31 -15.85
CA LEU A 178 -3.78 -6.20 -15.23
C LEU A 178 -4.17 -7.58 -14.66
N ILE A 179 -4.62 -7.63 -13.41
CA ILE A 179 -5.06 -8.84 -12.72
C ILE A 179 -6.55 -8.71 -12.39
N CYS A 180 -7.29 -9.79 -12.61
CA CYS A 180 -8.69 -9.96 -12.21
C CYS A 180 -8.75 -11.06 -11.13
N LEU A 181 -9.25 -10.71 -9.95
CA LEU A 181 -9.49 -11.63 -8.83
C LEU A 181 -10.99 -11.78 -8.57
N GLU A 182 -11.41 -12.95 -8.13
CA GLU A 182 -12.73 -13.13 -7.51
C GLU A 182 -12.80 -12.41 -6.15
N ASP A 183 -13.99 -12.26 -5.57
CA ASP A 183 -14.22 -11.63 -4.26
C ASP A 183 -13.46 -12.31 -3.09
N ASP A 184 -13.11 -13.59 -3.25
CA ASP A 184 -12.31 -14.39 -2.31
C ASP A 184 -10.78 -14.30 -2.53
N GLY A 185 -10.32 -13.50 -3.49
CA GLY A 185 -8.90 -13.32 -3.80
C GLY A 185 -8.26 -14.47 -4.60
N THR A 186 -9.06 -15.41 -5.12
CA THR A 186 -8.60 -16.34 -6.16
C THR A 186 -8.39 -15.59 -7.49
N ILE A 187 -7.41 -16.01 -8.29
CA ILE A 187 -7.09 -15.35 -9.56
C ILE A 187 -8.02 -15.91 -10.63
N LYS A 188 -8.92 -15.07 -11.16
CA LYS A 188 -9.80 -15.40 -12.29
C LYS A 188 -8.99 -15.43 -13.59
N TRP A 189 -8.24 -14.35 -13.86
CA TRP A 189 -7.27 -14.29 -14.96
C TRP A 189 -6.22 -13.17 -14.76
N THR A 190 -5.15 -13.20 -15.55
CA THR A 190 -4.11 -12.15 -15.60
C THR A 190 -3.76 -11.79 -17.03
N LYS A 191 -3.39 -10.53 -17.27
CA LYS A 191 -3.03 -10.01 -18.58
C LYS A 191 -1.79 -9.13 -18.56
N THR A 192 -0.71 -9.59 -19.19
CA THR A 192 0.47 -8.78 -19.48
C THR A 192 0.31 -8.05 -20.83
N PHE A 193 1.01 -6.92 -20.99
CA PHE A 193 1.00 -6.10 -22.20
C PHE A 193 2.41 -6.01 -22.79
N PRO A 194 2.61 -6.11 -24.13
CA PRO A 194 3.93 -6.07 -24.74
C PRO A 194 4.72 -4.78 -24.45
N ALA A 195 5.99 -4.92 -24.09
CA ALA A 195 6.98 -3.84 -24.00
C ALA A 195 7.84 -3.72 -25.27
N LEU A 196 8.80 -2.79 -25.24
CA LEU A 196 9.70 -2.45 -26.33
C LEU A 196 11.19 -2.73 -25.99
N TYR A 197 12.03 -2.56 -27.01
CA TYR A 197 13.47 -2.41 -26.84
C TYR A 197 13.80 -0.97 -26.42
N ASP A 198 14.41 -0.82 -25.25
CA ASP A 198 14.89 0.44 -24.72
C ASP A 198 16.25 0.78 -25.34
N ILE A 199 16.30 1.88 -26.10
CA ILE A 199 17.50 2.32 -26.82
C ILE A 199 18.52 2.96 -25.86
N LYS A 200 18.08 3.59 -24.77
CA LYS A 200 18.94 4.25 -23.78
C LYS A 200 19.75 3.23 -22.97
N LEU A 201 19.14 2.11 -22.59
CA LEU A 201 19.78 1.03 -21.83
C LEU A 201 20.28 -0.13 -22.71
N GLY A 202 19.84 -0.23 -23.96
CA GLY A 202 20.21 -1.29 -24.90
C GLY A 202 19.59 -2.64 -24.56
N LYS A 203 18.37 -2.66 -24.01
CA LYS A 203 17.71 -3.85 -23.45
C LYS A 203 16.31 -4.08 -24.01
N THR A 204 15.91 -5.33 -24.15
CA THR A 204 14.51 -5.70 -24.44
C THR A 204 13.78 -6.01 -23.15
N TYR A 205 12.61 -5.42 -22.97
CA TYR A 205 11.67 -5.73 -21.89
C TYR A 205 10.50 -6.56 -22.41
N ASN A 206 9.81 -7.27 -21.52
CA ASN A 206 8.69 -8.13 -21.88
C ASN A 206 7.34 -7.47 -21.61
N THR A 207 7.22 -6.75 -20.48
CA THR A 207 5.92 -6.25 -19.98
C THR A 207 5.85 -4.74 -19.78
N THR A 208 4.74 -4.15 -20.18
CA THR A 208 4.42 -2.72 -20.00
C THR A 208 3.64 -2.49 -18.70
N SER A 209 4.02 -1.44 -17.96
CA SER A 209 3.46 -1.04 -16.66
C SER A 209 1.98 -0.64 -16.78
N VAL A 210 1.19 -0.95 -15.75
CA VAL A 210 -0.25 -0.65 -15.70
C VAL A 210 -0.56 0.11 -14.42
N THR A 211 -0.77 1.43 -14.51
CA THR A 211 -1.10 2.29 -13.36
C THR A 211 -2.43 3.03 -13.47
N GLY A 212 -3.06 3.07 -14.64
CA GLY A 212 -4.41 3.62 -14.79
C GLY A 212 -5.45 2.68 -14.16
N THR A 213 -6.60 3.24 -13.78
CA THR A 213 -7.75 2.44 -13.31
C THR A 213 -8.55 1.96 -14.53
N PRO A 214 -8.92 0.67 -14.63
CA PRO A 214 -9.69 0.16 -15.77
C PRO A 214 -11.12 0.69 -15.77
N VAL A 215 -11.72 0.78 -16.96
CA VAL A 215 -13.10 1.25 -17.17
C VAL A 215 -13.90 0.22 -17.96
N PHE A 216 -15.12 -0.02 -17.52
CA PHE A 216 -15.98 -1.11 -17.98
C PHE A 216 -17.16 -0.56 -18.78
N SER A 217 -17.33 -1.05 -20.01
CA SER A 217 -18.46 -0.71 -20.87
C SER A 217 -18.56 -1.71 -22.00
N ASP A 218 -19.77 -2.06 -22.42
CA ASP A 218 -20.01 -2.55 -23.79
C ASP A 218 -19.60 -1.42 -24.77
N ILE A 219 -18.48 -1.56 -25.49
CA ILE A 219 -17.98 -0.52 -26.42
C ILE A 219 -18.30 -0.82 -27.89
N ASP A 220 -18.82 -2.01 -28.21
CA ASP A 220 -19.11 -2.40 -29.60
C ASP A 220 -20.57 -2.80 -29.89
N GLY A 221 -21.41 -2.83 -28.87
CA GLY A 221 -22.85 -3.09 -28.94
C GLY A 221 -23.23 -4.57 -28.95
N ASP A 222 -22.36 -5.47 -28.48
CA ASP A 222 -22.64 -6.92 -28.43
C ASP A 222 -23.28 -7.39 -27.10
N ALA A 223 -23.47 -6.47 -26.15
CA ALA A 223 -23.97 -6.70 -24.78
C ALA A 223 -23.05 -7.54 -23.87
N SER A 224 -21.82 -7.85 -24.30
CA SER A 224 -20.72 -8.20 -23.40
C SER A 224 -20.09 -6.92 -22.85
N ILE A 225 -19.47 -7.02 -21.68
CA ILE A 225 -18.66 -5.93 -21.13
C ILE A 225 -17.23 -6.03 -21.65
N ASP A 226 -16.69 -4.88 -22.05
CA ASP A 226 -15.30 -4.70 -22.42
C ASP A 226 -14.58 -3.83 -21.38
N ILE A 227 -13.26 -4.02 -21.31
CA ILE A 227 -12.38 -3.38 -20.34
C ILE A 227 -11.40 -2.48 -21.08
N LEU A 228 -11.40 -1.19 -20.76
CA LEU A 228 -10.44 -0.22 -21.26
C LEU A 228 -9.37 0.06 -20.20
N ILE A 229 -8.10 -0.03 -20.58
CA ILE A 229 -6.99 0.16 -19.65
C ILE A 229 -5.82 0.93 -20.28
N GLY A 230 -5.44 2.03 -19.61
CA GLY A 230 -4.27 2.83 -19.93
C GLY A 230 -2.98 2.16 -19.44
N VAL A 231 -1.92 2.20 -20.25
CA VAL A 231 -0.66 1.53 -19.96
C VAL A 231 0.56 2.42 -20.25
N GLY A 232 1.73 1.98 -19.78
CA GLY A 232 3.02 2.62 -20.00
C GLY A 232 3.27 3.85 -19.14
N ALA A 233 2.32 4.23 -18.30
CA ALA A 233 2.57 5.17 -17.23
C ALA A 233 3.15 4.43 -16.01
N ASP A 234 4.24 4.97 -15.47
CA ASP A 234 4.72 4.74 -14.10
C ASP A 234 5.58 5.95 -13.73
N SER A 235 5.32 6.55 -12.58
CA SER A 235 6.03 7.72 -12.06
C SER A 235 7.10 7.33 -11.03
N PHE A 236 7.32 6.04 -10.78
CA PHE A 236 8.24 5.56 -9.76
C PHE A 236 9.67 5.30 -10.28
N GLY A 237 10.65 5.70 -9.47
CA GLY A 237 12.05 5.92 -9.88
C GLY A 237 12.90 4.70 -10.25
N ASP A 238 12.32 3.52 -10.50
CA ASP A 238 13.07 2.36 -11.00
C ASP A 238 13.66 2.62 -12.40
N GLY A 239 13.04 3.47 -13.21
CA GLY A 239 13.62 3.98 -14.46
C GLY A 239 14.75 5.01 -14.27
N GLY A 240 14.81 5.64 -13.09
CA GLY A 240 15.66 6.79 -12.78
C GLY A 240 14.84 7.97 -12.26
N ALA A 241 15.53 9.01 -11.80
CA ALA A 241 14.88 10.26 -11.40
C ALA A 241 14.55 11.11 -12.63
N GLY A 242 13.29 11.59 -12.74
CA GLY A 242 12.83 12.36 -13.90
C GLY A 242 12.77 11.52 -15.17
N VAL A 243 12.08 10.37 -15.09
CA VAL A 243 11.75 9.55 -16.26
C VAL A 243 10.25 9.33 -16.25
N VAL A 244 9.60 9.70 -17.34
CA VAL A 244 8.21 9.38 -17.65
C VAL A 244 8.14 7.89 -18.09
N GLY A 245 7.56 7.03 -17.25
CA GLY A 245 7.41 5.58 -17.51
C GLY A 245 8.66 4.74 -17.23
N GLN A 246 8.50 3.41 -17.10
CA GLN A 246 9.63 2.50 -16.93
C GLN A 246 10.40 2.28 -18.24
N PRO A 247 11.67 1.83 -18.18
CA PRO A 247 12.40 1.35 -19.34
C PRO A 247 11.61 0.35 -20.18
N GLY A 248 11.64 0.57 -21.50
CA GLY A 248 10.90 -0.23 -22.48
C GLY A 248 9.37 -0.14 -22.41
N ASP A 249 8.77 0.71 -21.57
CA ASP A 249 7.31 0.88 -21.55
C ASP A 249 6.74 1.27 -22.92
N LYS A 250 5.54 0.78 -23.20
CA LYS A 250 4.80 1.06 -24.42
C LYS A 250 3.47 1.76 -24.12
N GLY A 251 3.51 3.07 -24.00
CA GLY A 251 2.34 3.90 -23.75
C GLY A 251 1.18 3.67 -24.72
N GLY A 252 -0.04 3.82 -24.22
CA GLY A 252 -1.26 3.68 -25.03
C GLY A 252 -2.45 3.17 -24.24
N LEU A 253 -3.49 2.79 -24.98
CA LEU A 253 -4.75 2.28 -24.47
C LEU A 253 -5.03 0.91 -25.09
N TYR A 254 -5.37 -0.07 -24.25
CA TYR A 254 -5.87 -1.37 -24.68
C TYR A 254 -7.37 -1.47 -24.42
N ALA A 255 -8.10 -2.09 -25.36
CA ALA A 255 -9.42 -2.64 -25.12
C ALA A 255 -9.35 -4.17 -25.03
N LEU A 256 -10.00 -4.71 -24.01
CA LEU A 256 -10.08 -6.15 -23.74
C LEU A 256 -11.55 -6.61 -23.74
N ASP A 257 -11.80 -7.88 -24.02
CA ASP A 257 -13.04 -8.53 -23.63
C ASP A 257 -13.04 -8.84 -22.11
N ALA A 258 -14.19 -9.28 -21.58
CA ALA A 258 -14.38 -9.75 -20.20
C ALA A 258 -13.38 -10.83 -19.73
N ASN A 259 -12.74 -11.55 -20.65
CA ASN A 259 -11.76 -12.61 -20.36
C ASN A 259 -10.30 -12.11 -20.48
N GLY A 260 -10.09 -10.80 -20.65
CA GLY A 260 -8.77 -10.19 -20.82
C GLY A 260 -8.13 -10.41 -22.20
N ASN A 261 -8.85 -10.87 -23.22
CA ASN A 261 -8.32 -10.96 -24.60
C ASN A 261 -8.31 -9.57 -25.24
N ILE A 262 -7.23 -9.23 -25.96
CA ILE A 262 -7.11 -7.91 -26.59
C ILE A 262 -8.02 -7.83 -27.81
N LYS A 263 -8.97 -6.89 -27.81
CA LYS A 263 -9.80 -6.53 -28.97
C LYS A 263 -9.02 -5.62 -29.92
N TRP A 264 -8.45 -4.54 -29.40
CA TRP A 264 -7.60 -3.61 -30.14
C TRP A 264 -6.62 -2.86 -29.22
N TYR A 265 -5.69 -2.11 -29.83
CA TYR A 265 -4.72 -1.26 -29.12
C TYR A 265 -4.51 0.07 -29.86
N PHE A 266 -4.56 1.17 -29.12
CA PHE A 266 -4.22 2.51 -29.58
C PHE A 266 -2.88 2.96 -28.99
N GLN A 267 -1.97 3.45 -29.85
CA GLN A 267 -0.65 3.93 -29.43
C GLN A 267 -0.63 5.46 -29.30
N THR A 268 -0.12 5.94 -28.18
CA THR A 268 0.22 7.34 -27.93
C THR A 268 1.43 7.80 -28.78
N LEU A 269 1.73 9.09 -28.77
CA LEU A 269 2.96 9.62 -29.35
C LEU A 269 4.15 9.42 -28.41
N ASP A 270 5.36 9.53 -28.96
CA ASP A 270 6.66 9.54 -28.25
C ASP A 270 7.21 10.95 -28.39
N ILE A 271 6.82 11.86 -27.48
CA ILE A 271 7.16 13.29 -27.54
C ILE A 271 7.51 13.92 -26.19
N ALA A 272 7.00 13.41 -25.06
CA ALA A 272 7.34 13.94 -23.74
C ALA A 272 8.83 13.72 -23.46
N GLU A 273 9.46 14.68 -22.78
CA GLU A 273 10.91 14.69 -22.48
C GLU A 273 11.85 14.62 -23.73
N GLY A 274 11.29 14.61 -24.94
CA GLY A 274 11.99 14.47 -26.23
C GLY A 274 12.03 13.01 -26.71
N PRO A 275 11.76 12.72 -28.01
CA PRO A 275 11.51 11.36 -28.48
C PRO A 275 12.65 10.38 -28.14
N ASP A 276 12.33 9.32 -27.41
CA ASP A 276 13.31 8.33 -26.93
C ASP A 276 13.09 6.90 -27.43
N GLY A 277 12.04 6.70 -28.24
CA GLY A 277 11.63 5.41 -28.80
C GLY A 277 10.50 4.72 -28.03
N ARG A 278 9.99 5.32 -26.95
CA ARG A 278 8.90 4.79 -26.13
C ARG A 278 7.66 5.71 -26.25
N PRO A 279 6.51 5.20 -26.71
CA PRO A 279 5.25 5.94 -26.64
C PRO A 279 4.93 6.33 -25.18
N ASP A 280 4.49 7.56 -24.98
CA ASP A 280 4.26 8.17 -23.67
C ASP A 280 3.06 7.55 -22.94
N GLY A 281 3.20 7.38 -21.62
CA GLY A 281 2.22 6.68 -20.80
C GLY A 281 0.82 7.30 -20.78
N VAL A 282 -0.18 6.44 -20.53
CA VAL A 282 -1.54 6.84 -20.14
C VAL A 282 -1.67 6.66 -18.62
N TYR A 283 -1.70 7.77 -17.88
CA TYR A 283 -1.89 7.77 -16.43
C TYR A 283 -3.36 7.91 -16.04
N GLY A 284 -4.05 8.92 -16.61
CA GLY A 284 -5.49 9.13 -16.41
C GLY A 284 -6.33 7.99 -17.00
N SER A 285 -7.44 7.68 -16.35
CA SER A 285 -8.39 6.67 -16.85
C SER A 285 -9.11 7.17 -18.10
N PRO A 286 -9.43 6.30 -19.08
CA PRO A 286 -10.26 6.67 -20.22
C PRO A 286 -11.71 6.95 -19.79
N VAL A 287 -12.41 7.84 -20.48
CA VAL A 287 -13.88 8.02 -20.32
C VAL A 287 -14.59 7.51 -21.57
N VAL A 288 -15.68 6.75 -21.36
CA VAL A 288 -16.54 6.26 -22.44
C VAL A 288 -17.81 7.10 -22.52
N TYR A 289 -18.03 7.80 -23.65
CA TYR A 289 -19.17 8.69 -23.82
C TYR A 289 -19.50 8.89 -25.31
N ASP A 290 -20.78 9.07 -25.66
CA ASP A 290 -21.22 9.46 -27.02
C ASP A 290 -21.09 10.99 -27.17
N ILE A 291 -19.88 11.45 -27.50
CA ILE A 291 -19.51 12.88 -27.42
C ILE A 291 -19.99 13.69 -28.63
N ASP A 292 -20.17 13.06 -29.78
CA ASP A 292 -20.70 13.69 -31.01
C ASP A 292 -22.21 13.43 -31.24
N LYS A 293 -22.84 12.61 -30.39
CA LYS A 293 -24.27 12.23 -30.41
C LYS A 293 -24.69 11.48 -31.67
N ASP A 294 -23.78 10.71 -32.27
CA ASP A 294 -24.09 9.83 -33.41
C ASP A 294 -24.77 8.51 -32.99
N GLY A 295 -24.82 8.21 -31.68
CA GLY A 295 -25.39 6.99 -31.10
C GLY A 295 -24.37 5.86 -30.90
N GLN A 296 -23.11 6.09 -31.23
CA GLN A 296 -21.98 5.21 -30.95
C GLN A 296 -21.16 5.78 -29.80
N LYS A 297 -20.49 4.92 -29.04
CA LYS A 297 -19.62 5.36 -27.94
C LYS A 297 -18.25 5.78 -28.50
N ASP A 298 -17.70 6.84 -27.91
CA ASP A 298 -16.30 7.21 -28.06
C ASP A 298 -15.53 7.02 -26.77
N ILE A 299 -14.20 7.03 -26.89
CA ILE A 299 -13.27 7.01 -25.77
C ILE A 299 -12.49 8.30 -25.77
N ILE A 300 -12.63 9.07 -24.69
CA ILE A 300 -11.85 10.27 -24.41
C ILE A 300 -10.67 9.86 -23.53
N LEU A 301 -9.46 10.18 -23.98
CA LEU A 301 -8.21 9.73 -23.40
C LEU A 301 -7.24 10.90 -23.21
N THR A 302 -6.66 11.05 -22.02
CA THR A 302 -5.52 11.92 -21.75
C THR A 302 -4.24 11.10 -21.67
N SER A 303 -3.10 11.73 -21.97
CA SER A 303 -1.79 11.07 -21.89
C SER A 303 -0.67 12.07 -21.58
N TRP A 304 0.43 11.55 -21.08
CA TRP A 304 1.71 12.24 -21.07
C TRP A 304 2.18 12.63 -22.48
N ASP A 305 1.62 12.05 -23.55
CA ASP A 305 1.82 12.47 -24.95
C ASP A 305 1.32 13.90 -25.28
N GLN A 306 0.88 14.67 -24.27
CA GLN A 306 0.45 16.08 -24.34
C GLN A 306 -0.86 16.34 -25.09
N HIS A 307 -1.69 15.31 -25.25
CA HIS A 307 -2.97 15.42 -25.96
C HIS A 307 -4.17 14.89 -25.16
N VAL A 308 -5.34 15.40 -25.54
CA VAL A 308 -6.60 14.66 -25.48
C VAL A 308 -6.79 13.96 -26.83
N SER A 309 -7.10 12.67 -26.80
CA SER A 309 -7.51 11.90 -27.98
C SER A 309 -8.95 11.41 -27.81
N ILE A 310 -9.74 11.51 -28.89
CA ILE A 310 -11.07 10.90 -29.00
C ILE A 310 -10.95 9.74 -29.99
N LEU A 311 -11.32 8.54 -29.56
CA LEU A 311 -11.29 7.31 -30.35
C LEU A 311 -12.70 6.78 -30.55
N ASP A 312 -13.00 6.24 -31.73
CA ASP A 312 -14.15 5.35 -31.93
C ASP A 312 -14.00 4.14 -30.99
N ALA A 313 -14.94 3.95 -30.06
CA ALA A 313 -14.75 2.97 -28.99
C ALA A 313 -14.73 1.53 -29.50
N LYS A 314 -15.47 1.24 -30.58
CA LYS A 314 -15.55 -0.09 -31.19
C LYS A 314 -14.23 -0.55 -31.80
N THR A 315 -13.50 0.36 -32.45
CA THR A 315 -12.31 0.03 -33.27
C THR A 315 -10.99 0.56 -32.72
N GLY A 316 -11.02 1.48 -31.76
CA GLY A 316 -9.84 2.22 -31.31
C GLY A 316 -9.28 3.20 -32.35
N THR A 317 -10.06 3.49 -33.41
CA THR A 317 -9.64 4.42 -34.47
C THR A 317 -9.69 5.85 -33.98
N LEU A 318 -8.61 6.60 -34.17
CA LEU A 318 -8.54 8.01 -33.81
C LEU A 318 -9.56 8.86 -34.60
N LYS A 319 -10.58 9.41 -33.92
CA LYS A 319 -11.47 10.44 -34.46
C LYS A 319 -10.80 11.82 -34.41
N LEU A 320 -10.24 12.18 -33.26
CA LEU A 320 -9.64 13.50 -32.98
C LEU A 320 -8.43 13.38 -32.06
N ARG A 321 -7.42 14.23 -32.27
CA ARG A 321 -6.32 14.47 -31.32
C ARG A 321 -6.10 15.96 -31.17
N GLN A 322 -6.25 16.47 -29.95
CA GLN A 322 -6.12 17.89 -29.60
C GLN A 322 -4.95 18.10 -28.63
N THR A 323 -3.99 18.95 -29.01
CA THR A 323 -2.80 19.26 -28.21
C THR A 323 -3.16 20.19 -27.04
N LEU A 324 -2.71 19.86 -25.84
CA LEU A 324 -2.82 20.68 -24.62
C LEU A 324 -1.50 21.35 -24.21
N ALA A 325 -0.45 21.17 -25.01
CA ALA A 325 0.87 21.80 -24.96
C ALA A 325 1.85 21.31 -23.88
N ASP A 326 1.40 20.57 -22.87
CA ASP A 326 2.29 19.84 -21.94
C ASP A 326 1.64 18.56 -21.40
N THR A 327 2.37 17.81 -20.57
CA THR A 327 1.96 16.47 -20.10
C THR A 327 0.69 16.49 -19.25
N ILE A 328 -0.20 15.51 -19.47
CA ILE A 328 -1.48 15.41 -18.77
C ILE A 328 -1.50 14.20 -17.83
N TRP A 329 -1.76 14.46 -16.55
CA TRP A 329 -1.83 13.45 -15.50
C TRP A 329 -3.27 13.10 -15.09
N SER A 330 -4.22 14.02 -15.26
CA SER A 330 -5.61 13.82 -14.86
C SER A 330 -6.38 12.83 -15.74
N THR A 331 -7.32 12.11 -15.15
CA THR A 331 -8.49 11.57 -15.86
C THR A 331 -9.30 12.73 -16.44
N PRO A 332 -9.71 12.72 -17.72
CA PRO A 332 -10.60 13.73 -18.27
C PRO A 332 -12.00 13.56 -17.69
N LEU A 333 -12.77 14.64 -17.61
CA LEU A 333 -14.18 14.61 -17.26
C LEU A 333 -15.03 15.04 -18.46
N VAL A 334 -16.20 14.41 -18.65
CA VAL A 334 -17.18 14.83 -19.66
C VAL A 334 -18.45 15.29 -18.96
N ALA A 335 -18.84 16.55 -19.17
CA ALA A 335 -20.01 17.15 -18.54
C ALA A 335 -20.58 18.28 -19.42
N ASP A 336 -21.90 18.37 -19.50
CA ASP A 336 -22.60 19.55 -20.04
C ASP A 336 -22.61 20.62 -18.95
N ILE A 337 -21.58 21.49 -18.94
CA ILE A 337 -21.45 22.54 -17.93
C ILE A 337 -22.31 23.76 -18.29
N ASN A 338 -22.57 23.98 -19.58
CA ASN A 338 -23.25 25.18 -20.05
C ASN A 338 -24.79 25.04 -20.14
N ASN A 339 -25.31 23.81 -20.03
CA ASN A 339 -26.72 23.40 -20.12
C ASN A 339 -27.36 23.69 -21.50
N ASP A 340 -26.57 23.64 -22.58
CA ASP A 340 -27.04 23.68 -23.98
C ASP A 340 -27.41 22.28 -24.53
N GLY A 341 -27.07 21.24 -23.76
CA GLY A 341 -27.30 19.84 -24.08
C GLY A 341 -26.03 19.13 -24.57
N VAL A 342 -24.98 19.80 -25.00
CA VAL A 342 -23.72 19.21 -25.48
C VAL A 342 -22.72 19.17 -24.33
N SER A 343 -22.07 18.01 -24.13
CA SER A 343 -21.04 17.91 -23.09
C SER A 343 -19.68 18.44 -23.56
N GLU A 344 -19.06 19.24 -22.71
CA GLU A 344 -17.65 19.60 -22.79
C GLU A 344 -16.74 18.52 -22.19
N ILE A 345 -15.47 18.54 -22.61
CA ILE A 345 -14.36 17.78 -22.04
C ILE A 345 -13.56 18.72 -21.15
N LEU A 346 -13.42 18.37 -19.87
CA LEU A 346 -12.72 19.13 -18.84
C LEU A 346 -11.41 18.41 -18.49
N VAL A 347 -10.27 19.12 -18.55
CA VAL A 347 -8.94 18.52 -18.35
C VAL A 347 -8.02 19.47 -17.60
N THR A 348 -7.28 18.95 -16.63
CA THR A 348 -6.21 19.64 -15.91
C THR A 348 -4.85 19.15 -16.41
N GLY A 349 -3.91 20.06 -16.62
CA GLY A 349 -2.60 19.72 -17.16
C GLY A 349 -1.48 20.60 -16.65
N ASP A 350 -0.26 20.20 -17.00
CA ASP A 350 0.95 20.97 -16.70
C ASP A 350 1.14 22.08 -17.75
N ILE A 351 2.01 23.05 -17.45
CA ILE A 351 2.61 23.89 -18.48
C ILE A 351 4.03 24.29 -18.08
N THR A 352 4.98 24.13 -19.00
CA THR A 352 6.37 24.53 -18.82
C THR A 352 6.63 25.96 -19.33
N ALA A 353 7.50 26.70 -18.64
CA ALA A 353 7.92 28.04 -19.05
C ALA A 353 8.60 28.06 -20.44
N ASN A 354 8.04 28.83 -21.38
CA ASN A 354 8.54 29.00 -22.73
C ASN A 354 8.62 30.51 -23.07
N PRO A 355 9.82 31.10 -23.26
CA PRO A 355 9.97 32.53 -23.53
C PRO A 355 9.34 33.04 -24.84
N GLN A 356 9.13 32.18 -25.84
CA GLN A 356 8.47 32.57 -27.11
C GLN A 356 6.96 32.61 -26.95
N ALA A 357 6.40 31.59 -26.29
CA ALA A 357 4.99 31.52 -25.94
C ALA A 357 4.61 32.46 -24.78
N GLN A 358 5.58 32.97 -24.01
CA GLN A 358 5.35 33.76 -22.79
C GLN A 358 4.59 32.98 -21.71
N THR A 359 4.75 31.64 -21.67
CA THR A 359 4.24 30.81 -20.57
C THR A 359 5.18 30.86 -19.36
N GLN A 360 4.62 30.62 -18.18
CA GLN A 360 5.36 30.34 -16.95
C GLN A 360 5.19 28.87 -16.58
N THR A 361 6.08 28.32 -15.75
CA THR A 361 5.87 26.96 -15.23
C THR A 361 4.76 26.98 -14.20
N GLY A 362 3.74 26.16 -14.41
CA GLY A 362 2.49 26.13 -13.66
C GLY A 362 1.60 25.02 -14.18
N GLY A 363 0.29 25.20 -14.12
CA GLY A 363 -0.68 24.30 -14.73
C GLY A 363 -1.80 25.05 -15.45
N VAL A 364 -2.58 24.32 -16.24
CA VAL A 364 -3.70 24.86 -17.03
C VAL A 364 -4.92 23.97 -16.88
N PHE A 365 -6.05 24.57 -16.57
CA PHE A 365 -7.36 23.95 -16.69
C PHE A 365 -7.96 24.30 -18.07
N HIS A 366 -8.17 23.28 -18.89
CA HIS A 366 -8.74 23.33 -20.23
C HIS A 366 -10.20 22.88 -20.21
N VAL A 367 -11.02 23.54 -21.04
CA VAL A 367 -12.37 23.09 -21.38
C VAL A 367 -12.49 23.07 -22.90
N LEU A 368 -12.92 21.95 -23.44
CA LEU A 368 -12.96 21.68 -24.88
C LEU A 368 -14.35 21.22 -25.32
N SER A 369 -14.80 21.63 -26.50
CA SER A 369 -15.95 21.03 -27.18
C SER A 369 -15.61 19.65 -27.78
N ALA A 370 -16.64 18.90 -28.19
CA ALA A 370 -16.51 17.59 -28.86
C ALA A 370 -15.58 17.58 -30.10
N ASP A 371 -15.48 18.70 -30.83
CA ASP A 371 -14.58 18.88 -31.97
C ASP A 371 -13.17 19.39 -31.59
N GLY A 372 -12.88 19.50 -30.28
CA GLY A 372 -11.60 19.90 -29.71
C GLY A 372 -11.38 21.41 -29.59
N THR A 373 -12.35 22.27 -29.94
CA THR A 373 -12.13 23.71 -29.81
C THR A 373 -12.11 24.14 -28.34
N GLN A 374 -11.09 24.92 -27.98
CA GLN A 374 -10.97 25.53 -26.64
C GLN A 374 -11.66 26.90 -26.59
N ASN A 375 -12.81 27.05 -27.26
CA ASN A 375 -13.54 28.31 -27.40
C ASN A 375 -14.82 28.37 -26.53
N ILE A 376 -14.82 27.67 -25.40
CA ILE A 376 -15.92 27.68 -24.44
C ILE A 376 -15.96 29.02 -23.70
N ALA A 377 -17.14 29.62 -23.56
CA ALA A 377 -17.30 30.90 -22.86
C ALA A 377 -16.78 30.79 -21.42
N GLY A 378 -16.14 31.85 -20.91
CA GLY A 378 -15.50 31.85 -19.59
C GLY A 378 -14.10 31.22 -19.56
N PHE A 379 -13.90 30.11 -20.26
CA PHE A 379 -12.67 29.30 -20.23
C PHE A 379 -11.72 29.53 -21.43
N ASN A 380 -12.20 30.13 -22.51
CA ASN A 380 -11.44 30.37 -23.75
C ASN A 380 -10.34 31.45 -23.69
N GLN A 381 -9.93 31.91 -22.51
CA GLN A 381 -9.00 33.04 -22.40
C GLN A 381 -7.57 32.60 -22.72
N PRO A 382 -6.78 33.41 -23.45
CA PRO A 382 -5.38 33.10 -23.69
C PRO A 382 -4.60 33.25 -22.37
N PHE A 383 -3.94 32.18 -21.92
CA PHE A 383 -3.06 32.22 -20.74
C PHE A 383 -1.61 32.62 -21.08
N ALA A 384 -1.33 32.76 -22.36
CA ALA A 384 0.00 32.96 -22.93
C ALA A 384 -0.06 34.05 -24.03
N ASN A 385 1.03 34.22 -24.78
CA ASN A 385 1.10 35.13 -25.92
C ASN A 385 -0.05 34.84 -26.91
N PRO A 386 -1.00 35.77 -27.14
CA PRO A 386 -2.23 35.51 -27.90
C PRO A 386 -2.04 35.12 -29.37
N GLN A 387 -0.82 35.18 -29.92
CA GLN A 387 -0.51 34.65 -31.26
C GLN A 387 -0.58 33.11 -31.33
N TYR A 388 -0.54 32.41 -30.18
CA TYR A 388 -0.70 30.96 -30.10
C TYR A 388 -2.15 30.62 -29.71
N GLU A 389 -3.03 30.53 -30.72
CA GLU A 389 -4.48 30.37 -30.52
C GLU A 389 -4.88 29.10 -29.76
N MET A 390 -3.98 28.12 -29.67
CA MET A 390 -4.13 26.85 -28.93
C MET A 390 -3.86 26.96 -27.41
N LEU A 391 -3.28 28.05 -26.93
CA LEU A 391 -2.93 28.25 -25.51
C LEU A 391 -4.07 28.97 -24.78
N ARG A 392 -5.16 28.24 -24.52
CA ARG A 392 -6.39 28.73 -23.85
C ARG A 392 -6.72 27.91 -22.60
N GLY A 393 -7.37 28.53 -21.63
CA GLY A 393 -7.78 27.90 -20.38
C GLY A 393 -7.71 28.86 -19.19
N LYS A 394 -7.74 28.29 -17.98
CA LYS A 394 -7.36 28.99 -16.73
C LYS A 394 -5.95 28.56 -16.34
N PHE A 395 -5.05 29.51 -16.11
CA PHE A 395 -3.69 29.22 -15.64
C PHE A 395 -3.61 29.29 -14.12
N GLU A 396 -2.80 28.40 -13.55
CA GLU A 396 -2.49 28.29 -12.13
C GLU A 396 -0.97 28.26 -11.91
N ASP A 397 -0.45 28.92 -10.87
CA ASP A 397 1.00 28.98 -10.58
C ASP A 397 1.63 27.63 -10.14
N GLN A 398 0.86 26.55 -10.13
CA GLN A 398 1.24 25.18 -9.74
C GLN A 398 0.69 24.21 -10.81
N PRO A 399 1.49 23.24 -11.32
CA PRO A 399 1.02 22.11 -12.11
C PRO A 399 -0.25 21.44 -11.54
N LEU A 400 -1.16 21.01 -12.42
CA LEU A 400 -2.45 20.44 -12.04
C LEU A 400 -2.49 18.93 -12.34
N TRP A 401 -2.39 18.12 -11.29
CA TRP A 401 -2.37 16.66 -11.37
C TRP A 401 -3.65 16.01 -10.83
N SER A 402 -4.40 16.71 -9.98
CA SER A 402 -5.77 16.33 -9.60
C SER A 402 -6.67 16.28 -10.83
N SER A 403 -7.55 15.29 -10.91
CA SER A 403 -8.62 15.32 -11.92
C SER A 403 -9.69 16.36 -11.56
N PRO A 404 -10.40 16.95 -12.54
CA PRO A 404 -11.56 17.79 -12.27
C PRO A 404 -12.79 16.93 -11.93
N VAL A 405 -13.63 17.45 -11.02
CA VAL A 405 -14.96 16.91 -10.70
C VAL A 405 -16.01 18.02 -10.77
N VAL A 406 -17.28 17.66 -10.89
CA VAL A 406 -18.40 18.61 -11.00
C VAL A 406 -19.58 18.22 -10.11
N GLY A 407 -20.39 19.21 -9.75
CA GLY A 407 -21.68 19.04 -9.07
C GLY A 407 -22.45 20.35 -9.03
N ASP A 408 -23.77 20.29 -8.88
CA ASP A 408 -24.63 21.45 -8.59
C ASP A 408 -24.52 21.73 -7.08
N ILE A 409 -23.51 22.52 -6.69
CA ILE A 409 -23.09 22.66 -5.29
C ILE A 409 -24.02 23.64 -4.57
N ASP A 410 -24.34 24.78 -5.20
CA ASP A 410 -25.23 25.79 -4.59
C ASP A 410 -26.72 25.67 -4.98
N LYS A 411 -27.08 24.68 -5.80
CA LYS A 411 -28.46 24.37 -6.24
C LYS A 411 -29.09 25.43 -7.13
N ASP A 412 -28.28 26.15 -7.92
CA ASP A 412 -28.78 27.06 -8.95
C ASP A 412 -29.20 26.32 -10.26
N GLY A 413 -28.81 25.04 -10.40
CA GLY A 413 -29.14 24.19 -11.55
C GLY A 413 -28.06 24.15 -12.63
N PHE A 414 -26.89 24.75 -12.39
CA PHE A 414 -25.68 24.60 -13.19
C PHE A 414 -24.62 23.77 -12.42
N LEU A 415 -23.52 23.43 -13.09
CA LEU A 415 -22.45 22.64 -12.49
C LEU A 415 -21.27 23.53 -12.09
N GLU A 416 -20.92 23.50 -10.81
CA GLU A 416 -19.60 23.90 -10.32
C GLU A 416 -18.53 22.93 -10.80
N ILE A 417 -17.32 23.46 -11.02
CA ILE A 417 -16.14 22.69 -11.38
C ILE A 417 -15.11 22.81 -10.25
N VAL A 418 -14.65 21.68 -9.73
CA VAL A 418 -13.74 21.59 -8.58
C VAL A 418 -12.47 20.81 -8.96
N TYR A 419 -11.29 21.31 -8.60
CA TYR A 419 -10.03 20.58 -8.72
C TYR A 419 -9.00 20.95 -7.64
N GLY A 420 -8.16 19.99 -7.28
CA GLY A 420 -6.90 20.22 -6.56
C GLY A 420 -5.78 20.67 -7.51
N THR A 421 -4.61 21.01 -6.96
CA THR A 421 -3.45 21.41 -7.76
C THR A 421 -2.52 20.22 -8.05
N GLY A 422 -1.31 20.22 -7.48
CA GLY A 422 -0.26 19.26 -7.76
C GLY A 422 0.93 19.41 -6.82
N ASN A 423 1.97 18.61 -7.02
CA ASN A 423 3.05 18.38 -6.05
C ASN A 423 4.42 18.96 -6.49
N TYR A 424 4.48 19.74 -7.57
CA TYR A 424 5.76 20.17 -8.16
C TYR A 424 6.49 21.22 -7.31
N PHE A 425 5.88 22.37 -7.07
CA PHE A 425 6.44 23.42 -6.22
C PHE A 425 6.15 23.14 -4.74
N THR A 426 7.12 23.41 -3.86
CA THR A 426 7.07 23.19 -2.41
C THR A 426 7.10 24.48 -1.59
N ASP A 427 6.94 25.65 -2.23
CA ASP A 427 7.04 26.98 -1.59
C ASP A 427 5.70 27.55 -1.10
N GLY A 428 4.67 26.71 -0.97
CA GLY A 428 3.34 27.06 -0.49
C GLY A 428 2.37 27.54 -1.58
N ARG A 429 2.81 27.68 -2.83
CA ARG A 429 1.88 27.97 -3.94
C ARG A 429 1.02 26.74 -4.28
N GLY A 430 -0.23 26.97 -4.66
CA GLY A 430 -1.17 25.90 -4.99
C GLY A 430 -1.75 25.16 -3.79
N GLU A 431 -1.51 25.59 -2.55
CA GLU A 431 -2.14 25.00 -1.36
C GLU A 431 -3.61 25.43 -1.21
N TYR A 432 -4.43 25.10 -2.21
CA TYR A 432 -5.88 25.29 -2.24
C TYR A 432 -6.59 24.25 -3.11
N ILE A 433 -7.93 24.20 -2.99
CA ILE A 433 -8.87 23.70 -4.00
C ILE A 433 -9.44 24.90 -4.75
N ARG A 434 -9.54 24.79 -6.08
CA ARG A 434 -10.19 25.79 -6.93
C ARG A 434 -11.63 25.39 -7.19
N VAL A 435 -12.55 26.36 -7.15
CA VAL A 435 -13.95 26.18 -7.57
C VAL A 435 -14.32 27.26 -8.59
N TRP A 436 -14.76 26.83 -9.78
CA TRP A 436 -15.32 27.70 -10.82
C TRP A 436 -16.83 27.52 -10.89
N ASN A 437 -17.55 28.61 -11.13
CA ASN A 437 -18.92 28.53 -11.66
C ASN A 437 -18.87 28.05 -13.12
N HIS A 438 -20.01 27.57 -13.60
CA HIS A 438 -20.19 27.08 -14.97
C HIS A 438 -19.86 28.09 -16.08
N ASP A 439 -19.95 29.40 -15.78
CA ASP A 439 -19.62 30.51 -16.71
C ASP A 439 -18.13 30.90 -16.69
N GLY A 440 -17.31 30.17 -15.94
CA GLY A 440 -15.88 30.42 -15.75
C GLY A 440 -15.55 31.60 -14.84
N THR A 441 -16.50 32.15 -14.07
CA THR A 441 -16.16 33.03 -12.94
C THR A 441 -15.65 32.22 -11.74
N GLU A 442 -14.73 32.79 -10.98
CA GLU A 442 -14.22 32.17 -9.76
C GLU A 442 -15.32 32.17 -8.69
N LYS A 443 -15.66 30.98 -8.15
CA LYS A 443 -16.58 30.83 -7.03
C LYS A 443 -15.82 30.87 -5.71
N PHE A 444 -14.84 29.98 -5.55
CA PHE A 444 -14.03 29.87 -4.33
C PHE A 444 -12.56 29.50 -4.58
N VAL A 445 -11.73 29.88 -3.59
CA VAL A 445 -10.34 29.44 -3.43
C VAL A 445 -10.21 28.93 -2.01
N LEU A 446 -10.26 27.61 -1.83
CA LEU A 446 -10.42 26.97 -0.53
C LEU A 446 -9.04 26.52 -0.01
N PRO A 447 -8.45 27.14 1.04
CA PRO A 447 -7.06 26.93 1.42
C PRO A 447 -6.83 25.60 2.14
N THR A 448 -5.80 24.85 1.78
CA THR A 448 -5.63 23.43 2.17
C THR A 448 -4.40 23.13 3.06
N ASN A 449 -3.61 24.12 3.49
CA ASN A 449 -2.41 23.93 4.34
C ASN A 449 -1.43 22.84 3.83
N GLY A 450 -1.43 22.60 2.52
CA GLY A 450 -0.74 21.50 1.87
C GLY A 450 -1.24 21.29 0.45
N ARG A 451 -0.42 20.62 -0.33
CA ARG A 451 -0.61 20.45 -1.78
C ARG A 451 -1.62 19.34 -2.07
N THR A 452 -2.47 19.56 -3.06
CA THR A 452 -3.68 18.79 -3.36
C THR A 452 -3.52 18.02 -4.67
N LEU A 453 -2.78 16.91 -4.62
CA LEU A 453 -2.57 16.02 -5.78
C LEU A 453 -3.80 15.15 -6.05
N ALA A 454 -4.46 14.69 -4.99
CA ALA A 454 -5.62 13.82 -5.08
C ALA A 454 -6.85 14.58 -5.61
N THR A 455 -7.72 13.85 -6.31
CA THR A 455 -9.00 14.38 -6.80
C THR A 455 -9.93 14.69 -5.62
N PRO A 456 -10.48 15.91 -5.51
CA PRO A 456 -11.48 16.24 -4.50
C PRO A 456 -12.75 15.40 -4.67
N LEU A 457 -13.44 15.14 -3.57
CA LEU A 457 -14.76 14.53 -3.56
C LEU A 457 -15.82 15.62 -3.43
N VAL A 458 -16.90 15.53 -4.22
CA VAL A 458 -18.08 16.37 -4.10
C VAL A 458 -19.25 15.47 -3.69
N THR A 459 -19.76 15.68 -2.47
CA THR A 459 -20.80 14.83 -1.84
C THR A 459 -21.47 15.58 -0.70
N ASP A 460 -22.72 15.27 -0.38
CA ASP A 460 -23.35 15.70 0.87
C ASP A 460 -22.71 14.92 2.03
N ILE A 461 -21.63 15.44 2.63
CA ILE A 461 -20.90 14.73 3.69
C ILE A 461 -21.60 14.90 5.05
N ASN A 462 -22.43 15.94 5.17
CA ASN A 462 -23.03 16.36 6.43
C ASN A 462 -24.53 16.00 6.57
N ASN A 463 -25.15 15.48 5.51
CA ASN A 463 -26.57 15.14 5.39
C ASN A 463 -27.54 16.35 5.47
N ASP A 464 -27.13 17.57 5.05
CA ASP A 464 -28.04 18.74 4.93
C ASP A 464 -28.82 18.78 3.60
N GLY A 465 -28.50 17.88 2.67
CA GLY A 465 -29.09 17.76 1.35
C GLY A 465 -28.37 18.57 0.28
N SER A 466 -27.27 19.26 0.59
CA SER A 466 -26.42 20.03 -0.35
C SER A 466 -25.08 19.32 -0.57
N LEU A 467 -24.41 19.57 -1.69
CA LEU A 467 -23.10 18.99 -1.92
C LEU A 467 -22.03 19.81 -1.20
N ASP A 468 -21.20 19.12 -0.41
CA ASP A 468 -19.98 19.63 0.20
C ASP A 468 -18.76 19.27 -0.67
N ILE A 469 -17.64 19.94 -0.44
CA ILE A 469 -16.33 19.62 -1.07
C ILE A 469 -15.41 19.03 0.00
N VAL A 470 -14.89 17.82 -0.22
CA VAL A 470 -13.91 17.15 0.66
C VAL A 470 -12.57 17.00 -0.09
N ALA A 471 -11.46 17.31 0.57
CA ALA A 471 -10.12 17.25 -0.04
C ALA A 471 -9.06 16.66 0.92
N SER A 472 -8.13 15.90 0.35
CA SER A 472 -6.94 15.37 1.02
C SER A 472 -5.67 16.08 0.54
N THR A 473 -4.59 16.00 1.33
CA THR A 473 -3.37 16.79 1.09
C THR A 473 -2.08 16.05 1.40
N LEU A 474 -1.01 16.43 0.71
CA LEU A 474 0.34 15.90 0.91
C LEU A 474 1.05 16.38 2.19
N ASN A 475 0.36 17.12 3.06
CA ASN A 475 0.82 17.50 4.41
C ASN A 475 -0.02 16.81 5.52
N GLY A 476 -0.82 15.79 5.16
CA GLY A 476 -1.59 14.97 6.08
C GLY A 476 -2.88 15.60 6.60
N TYR A 477 -3.44 16.57 5.89
CA TYR A 477 -4.75 17.14 6.21
C TYR A 477 -5.88 16.57 5.34
N ILE A 478 -7.04 16.39 5.97
CA ILE A 478 -8.35 16.27 5.34
C ILE A 478 -9.14 17.55 5.66
N PHE A 479 -9.77 18.15 4.65
CA PHE A 479 -10.67 19.28 4.79
C PHE A 479 -12.05 18.97 4.22
N ALA A 480 -13.07 19.64 4.72
CA ALA A 480 -14.36 19.74 4.05
C ALA A 480 -14.95 21.16 4.15
N TRP A 481 -15.64 21.60 3.11
CA TRP A 481 -16.34 22.89 3.02
C TRP A 481 -17.78 22.71 2.56
N ASP A 482 -18.69 23.50 3.11
CA ASP A 482 -20.08 23.57 2.69
C ASP A 482 -20.25 24.23 1.31
N ALA A 483 -21.47 24.16 0.78
CA ALA A 483 -21.86 24.79 -0.49
C ALA A 483 -21.59 26.31 -0.58
N ASN A 484 -21.40 27.00 0.55
CA ASN A 484 -21.09 28.42 0.63
C ASN A 484 -19.57 28.69 0.81
N GLY A 485 -18.73 27.65 0.79
CA GLY A 485 -17.29 27.73 1.02
C GLY A 485 -16.89 27.86 2.49
N ASN A 486 -17.81 27.67 3.45
CA ASN A 486 -17.46 27.65 4.87
C ASN A 486 -16.80 26.31 5.22
N GLN A 487 -15.65 26.35 5.88
CA GLN A 487 -14.95 25.14 6.33
C GLN A 487 -15.74 24.45 7.46
N ILE A 488 -16.22 23.24 7.21
CA ILE A 488 -16.95 22.40 8.17
C ILE A 488 -16.04 21.33 8.83
N LEU A 489 -14.97 20.91 8.15
CA LEU A 489 -13.93 20.04 8.69
C LEU A 489 -12.53 20.57 8.37
N GLN A 490 -11.66 20.52 9.36
CA GLN A 490 -10.20 20.49 9.17
C GLN A 490 -9.64 19.49 10.16
N TYR A 491 -9.20 18.35 9.63
CA TYR A 491 -8.57 17.28 10.37
C TYR A 491 -7.12 17.14 9.90
N LYS A 492 -6.21 16.90 10.84
CA LYS A 492 -4.85 16.47 10.52
C LYS A 492 -4.68 15.04 10.98
N SER A 493 -4.17 14.17 10.12
CA SER A 493 -3.79 12.82 10.50
C SER A 493 -2.75 12.85 11.62
N GLU A 494 -2.76 11.80 12.45
CA GLU A 494 -1.93 11.72 13.65
C GLU A 494 -0.44 11.86 13.35
N TYR A 495 0.00 11.27 12.24
CA TYR A 495 1.41 11.28 11.79
C TYR A 495 1.72 12.44 10.83
N GLY A 496 0.71 12.98 10.15
CA GLY A 496 0.88 14.04 9.15
C GLY A 496 1.66 13.58 7.92
N ASN A 497 1.55 12.30 7.56
CA ASN A 497 2.15 11.73 6.35
C ASN A 497 1.46 12.34 5.09
N PRO A 498 2.01 12.14 3.88
CA PRO A 498 1.37 12.62 2.66
C PRO A 498 0.20 11.72 2.25
N ILE A 499 -0.98 12.32 2.03
CA ILE A 499 -2.17 11.62 1.53
C ILE A 499 -2.24 11.80 0.00
N PHE A 500 -1.92 10.75 -0.74
CA PHE A 500 -1.99 10.70 -2.21
C PHE A 500 -3.35 10.24 -2.75
N SER A 501 -4.12 9.51 -1.94
CA SER A 501 -5.42 8.96 -2.29
C SER A 501 -6.53 10.02 -2.27
N SER A 502 -7.52 9.84 -3.13
CA SER A 502 -8.75 10.65 -3.11
C SER A 502 -9.57 10.26 -1.88
N PRO A 503 -10.18 11.22 -1.15
CA PRO A 503 -11.06 10.90 -0.04
C PRO A 503 -12.32 10.19 -0.56
N ILE A 504 -12.82 9.22 0.21
CA ILE A 504 -14.03 8.46 -0.10
C ILE A 504 -15.06 8.75 0.98
N ALA A 505 -16.33 8.95 0.63
CA ALA A 505 -17.42 9.05 1.59
C ALA A 505 -18.29 7.79 1.56
N MET A 506 -18.52 7.18 2.72
CA MET A 506 -19.36 5.99 2.88
C MET A 506 -19.88 5.90 4.31
N ASP A 507 -21.11 5.41 4.52
CA ASP A 507 -21.53 4.93 5.84
C ASP A 507 -20.83 3.60 6.12
N THR A 508 -19.78 3.64 6.94
CA THR A 508 -18.94 2.47 7.22
C THR A 508 -19.41 1.67 8.44
N ASN A 509 -20.33 2.23 9.22
CA ASN A 509 -20.73 1.71 10.53
C ASN A 509 -22.23 1.34 10.63
N GLY A 510 -23.04 1.79 9.66
CA GLY A 510 -24.47 1.52 9.54
C GLY A 510 -25.39 2.50 10.29
N ASP A 511 -24.90 3.69 10.68
CA ASP A 511 -25.70 4.68 11.41
C ASP A 511 -26.42 5.72 10.52
N GLY A 512 -26.16 5.70 9.20
CA GLY A 512 -26.75 6.59 8.21
C GLY A 512 -25.99 7.90 7.98
N ASN A 513 -24.87 8.13 8.66
CA ASN A 513 -23.95 9.24 8.37
C ASN A 513 -22.79 8.76 7.49
N LEU A 514 -22.18 9.68 6.73
CA LEU A 514 -21.01 9.35 5.93
C LEU A 514 -19.73 9.59 6.73
N GLU A 515 -18.89 8.56 6.80
CA GLU A 515 -17.47 8.68 7.16
C GLU A 515 -16.62 9.05 5.96
N ILE A 516 -15.46 9.66 6.23
CA ILE A 516 -14.39 9.88 5.26
C ILE A 516 -13.34 8.79 5.43
N VAL A 517 -13.12 8.00 4.37
CA VAL A 517 -12.02 7.04 4.27
C VAL A 517 -10.87 7.64 3.45
N TYR A 518 -9.63 7.50 3.94
CA TYR A 518 -8.42 8.02 3.29
C TYR A 518 -7.19 7.16 3.61
N VAL A 519 -6.15 7.22 2.76
CA VAL A 519 -4.87 6.50 2.97
C VAL A 519 -3.75 7.48 3.33
N ASP A 520 -3.11 7.29 4.48
CA ASP A 520 -2.04 8.14 5.00
C ASP A 520 -0.78 7.31 5.32
N GLY A 521 0.29 7.54 4.56
CA GLY A 521 1.42 6.60 4.51
C GLY A 521 0.92 5.20 4.12
N ALA A 522 1.27 4.20 4.92
CA ALA A 522 0.78 2.83 4.76
C ALA A 522 -0.63 2.57 5.33
N GLN A 523 -1.30 3.52 6.00
CA GLN A 523 -2.54 3.26 6.76
C GLN A 523 -3.82 3.69 6.02
N ILE A 524 -4.82 2.80 5.94
CA ILE A 524 -6.21 3.19 5.64
C ILE A 524 -6.87 3.66 6.94
N ASN A 525 -7.52 4.82 6.87
CA ASN A 525 -8.10 5.52 8.01
C ASN A 525 -9.55 5.89 7.71
N ILE A 526 -10.39 5.89 8.76
CA ILE A 526 -11.81 6.21 8.72
C ILE A 526 -12.07 7.26 9.81
N ILE A 527 -12.57 8.43 9.42
CA ILE A 527 -12.97 9.52 10.35
C ILE A 527 -14.41 9.95 10.10
N ASN A 528 -15.13 10.37 11.13
CA ASN A 528 -16.41 11.05 10.96
C ASN A 528 -16.22 12.55 10.63
N THR A 529 -17.32 13.25 10.33
CA THR A 529 -17.33 14.69 10.02
C THR A 529 -16.92 15.61 11.20
N GLN A 530 -16.77 15.07 12.41
CA GLN A 530 -16.20 15.80 13.56
C GLN A 530 -14.69 15.56 13.72
N GLY A 531 -14.05 14.85 12.78
CA GLY A 531 -12.64 14.49 12.83
C GLY A 531 -12.32 13.41 13.87
N GLN A 532 -13.31 12.66 14.33
CA GLN A 532 -13.08 11.52 15.23
C GLN A 532 -12.76 10.28 14.40
N LYS A 533 -11.59 9.69 14.65
CA LYS A 533 -11.19 8.43 14.03
C LYS A 533 -12.03 7.28 14.57
N LEU A 534 -12.59 6.46 13.68
CA LEU A 534 -13.47 5.34 14.03
C LEU A 534 -12.75 3.98 13.92
N ASN A 535 -11.76 3.87 13.04
CA ASN A 535 -10.92 2.68 12.94
C ASN A 535 -9.66 2.78 13.82
N ASP A 536 -9.05 1.64 14.09
CA ASP A 536 -7.74 1.59 14.72
C ASP A 536 -6.62 1.83 13.69
N ASP A 537 -5.59 2.61 14.04
CA ASP A 537 -4.35 2.82 13.25
C ASP A 537 -3.79 1.54 12.64
N LEU A 538 -3.92 0.46 13.41
CA LEU A 538 -3.35 -0.82 13.09
C LEU A 538 -4.28 -1.66 12.18
N ALA A 539 -5.55 -1.32 12.02
CA ALA A 539 -6.53 -2.21 11.38
C ALA A 539 -6.20 -2.60 9.93
N MET A 540 -5.72 -1.63 9.15
CA MET A 540 -5.68 -1.72 7.68
C MET A 540 -4.41 -1.06 7.16
N ILE A 541 -3.36 -1.85 6.99
CA ILE A 541 -2.06 -1.37 6.51
C ILE A 541 -1.72 -2.00 5.16
N VAL A 542 -1.36 -1.15 4.21
CA VAL A 542 -0.88 -1.49 2.87
C VAL A 542 0.53 -0.97 2.68
N GLN A 543 1.46 -1.83 2.26
CA GLN A 543 2.84 -1.38 2.05
C GLN A 543 2.91 -0.52 0.78
N GLN A 544 3.48 0.68 0.92
CA GLN A 544 3.76 1.64 -0.16
C GLN A 544 2.68 1.73 -1.26
N TYR A 545 1.56 2.39 -0.94
CA TYR A 545 0.43 2.53 -1.85
C TYR A 545 -0.06 3.98 -1.93
N ASN A 546 -0.14 4.52 -3.15
CA ASN A 546 -0.64 5.88 -3.44
C ASN A 546 -2.02 5.87 -4.14
N GLY A 547 -2.51 4.70 -4.56
CA GLY A 547 -3.80 4.57 -5.21
C GLY A 547 -4.96 4.86 -4.26
N THR A 548 -6.16 5.01 -4.80
CA THR A 548 -7.38 5.11 -3.99
C THR A 548 -7.91 3.68 -3.75
N PRO A 549 -8.15 3.26 -2.49
CA PRO A 549 -8.79 1.98 -2.19
C PRO A 549 -10.27 2.02 -2.60
N ILE A 550 -10.95 0.88 -2.56
CA ILE A 550 -12.40 0.80 -2.75
C ILE A 550 -13.08 0.38 -1.45
N VAL A 551 -14.23 0.98 -1.17
CA VAL A 551 -15.06 0.75 0.02
C VAL A 551 -16.46 0.36 -0.46
N LYS A 552 -16.84 -0.91 -0.33
CA LYS A 552 -18.12 -1.49 -0.80
C LYS A 552 -18.35 -2.84 -0.11
N ASP A 553 -19.61 -3.24 0.11
CA ASP A 553 -19.98 -4.64 0.33
C ASP A 553 -19.77 -5.41 -0.99
N ILE A 554 -18.70 -6.22 -1.09
CA ILE A 554 -18.30 -6.91 -2.34
C ILE A 554 -18.81 -8.35 -2.41
N ASP A 555 -18.89 -9.03 -1.26
CA ASP A 555 -19.34 -10.42 -1.16
C ASP A 555 -20.86 -10.55 -0.86
N ASN A 556 -21.56 -9.41 -0.73
CA ASN A 556 -22.97 -9.26 -0.40
C ASN A 556 -23.34 -9.84 0.98
N ASP A 557 -22.40 -9.88 1.94
CA ASP A 557 -22.66 -10.40 3.29
C ASP A 557 -23.37 -9.39 4.22
N GLY A 558 -23.58 -8.15 3.76
CA GLY A 558 -24.21 -7.06 4.50
C GLY A 558 -23.24 -6.21 5.32
N SER A 559 -21.93 -6.34 5.09
CA SER A 559 -20.88 -5.51 5.70
C SER A 559 -20.19 -4.69 4.63
N VAL A 560 -19.75 -3.48 4.98
CA VAL A 560 -18.80 -2.77 4.12
C VAL A 560 -17.44 -3.45 4.18
N ASP A 561 -16.90 -3.82 3.02
CA ASP A 561 -15.51 -4.21 2.86
C ASP A 561 -14.65 -3.04 2.36
N ILE A 562 -13.35 -3.17 2.57
CA ILE A 562 -12.33 -2.31 1.99
C ILE A 562 -11.34 -3.19 1.23
N VAL A 563 -11.09 -2.88 -0.05
CA VAL A 563 -10.06 -3.54 -0.86
C VAL A 563 -9.00 -2.53 -1.29
N SER A 564 -7.74 -2.90 -1.15
CA SER A 564 -6.61 -2.05 -1.54
C SER A 564 -5.46 -2.87 -2.13
N GLY A 565 -4.68 -2.23 -3.00
CA GLY A 565 -3.38 -2.73 -3.43
C GLY A 565 -2.24 -2.32 -2.49
N GLY A 566 -1.06 -2.83 -2.78
CA GLY A 566 0.21 -2.48 -2.17
C GLY A 566 1.36 -3.36 -2.68
N THR A 567 2.47 -3.37 -1.96
CA THR A 567 3.64 -4.19 -2.26
C THR A 567 4.04 -5.13 -1.11
N THR A 568 4.93 -6.08 -1.39
CA THR A 568 5.59 -6.92 -0.37
C THR A 568 6.73 -6.16 0.31
N LEU A 569 7.26 -6.69 1.43
CA LEU A 569 8.41 -6.09 2.13
C LEU A 569 9.67 -5.97 1.25
N SER A 570 9.77 -6.79 0.22
CA SER A 570 10.84 -6.75 -0.80
C SER A 570 10.67 -5.64 -1.84
N LYS A 571 9.56 -4.90 -1.85
CA LYS A 571 9.18 -3.84 -2.83
C LYS A 571 9.09 -4.31 -4.29
N ASP A 572 9.27 -5.60 -4.55
CA ASP A 572 9.35 -6.19 -5.90
C ASP A 572 8.05 -6.87 -6.33
N GLN A 573 7.13 -7.16 -5.43
CA GLN A 573 5.90 -7.91 -5.73
C GLN A 573 4.64 -7.15 -5.32
N ALA A 574 3.54 -7.43 -6.01
CA ALA A 574 2.21 -6.93 -5.69
C ALA A 574 1.55 -7.70 -4.55
N VAL A 575 0.78 -6.96 -3.73
CA VAL A 575 -0.11 -7.50 -2.70
C VAL A 575 -1.49 -6.84 -2.83
N VAL A 576 -2.55 -7.62 -2.75
CA VAL A 576 -3.94 -7.14 -2.66
C VAL A 576 -4.54 -7.61 -1.34
N SER A 577 -5.25 -6.72 -0.64
CA SER A 577 -5.84 -7.03 0.67
C SER A 577 -7.31 -6.61 0.72
N LYS A 578 -8.15 -7.46 1.31
CA LYS A 578 -9.56 -7.20 1.66
C LYS A 578 -9.72 -7.19 3.18
N TRP A 579 -10.43 -6.21 3.72
CA TRP A 579 -10.91 -6.16 5.11
C TRP A 579 -12.43 -6.03 5.12
N SER A 580 -13.08 -6.45 6.20
CA SER A 580 -14.53 -6.35 6.39
C SER A 580 -14.85 -5.67 7.74
N LEU A 581 -15.82 -4.76 7.77
CA LEU A 581 -16.06 -3.83 8.89
C LEU A 581 -17.18 -4.26 9.86
N LYS A 582 -17.55 -5.55 9.87
CA LYS A 582 -18.79 -6.06 10.50
C LYS A 582 -18.87 -5.88 12.03
N GLY A 583 -19.52 -4.80 12.47
CA GLY A 583 -20.00 -4.61 13.85
C GLY A 583 -18.97 -4.02 14.82
N SER A 584 -19.45 -3.19 15.77
CA SER A 584 -18.64 -2.32 16.63
C SER A 584 -17.68 -3.04 17.60
N THR A 585 -16.53 -3.50 17.09
CA THR A 585 -15.39 -3.98 17.88
C THR A 585 -14.09 -3.78 17.09
N ALA A 586 -13.09 -3.15 17.72
CA ALA A 586 -11.80 -2.87 17.09
C ALA A 586 -11.05 -4.16 16.67
N GLY A 587 -10.87 -4.35 15.36
CA GLY A 587 -9.99 -5.36 14.74
C GLY A 587 -8.65 -4.76 14.27
N ARG A 588 -7.55 -5.52 14.37
CA ARG A 588 -6.14 -5.14 14.14
C ARG A 588 -5.31 -6.39 13.73
N VAL A 589 -4.04 -6.38 13.29
CA VAL A 589 -2.98 -5.34 13.22
C VAL A 589 -2.15 -5.46 11.92
N GLY A 590 -1.73 -4.35 11.30
CA GLY A 590 -0.46 -4.16 10.58
C GLY A 590 0.27 -2.92 11.13
N ARG A 591 1.58 -2.73 10.86
CA ARG A 591 2.37 -1.61 11.43
C ARG A 591 3.31 -0.90 10.46
N GLU A 592 3.14 0.42 10.36
CA GLU A 592 4.22 1.39 10.12
C GLU A 592 4.88 1.77 11.46
N GLN A 593 6.04 2.44 11.47
CA GLN A 593 6.72 2.75 12.74
C GLN A 593 6.09 3.91 13.53
N LEU A 594 5.63 3.55 14.72
CA LEU A 594 5.02 4.46 15.69
C LEU A 594 5.94 5.60 16.18
N ILE A 595 5.58 6.83 15.79
CA ILE A 595 5.75 8.09 16.57
C ILE A 595 7.12 8.79 16.43
N GLY A 596 7.96 8.41 15.47
CA GLY A 596 9.24 9.07 15.21
C GLY A 596 9.13 10.18 14.15
N SER A 597 9.48 11.43 14.48
CA SER A 597 9.77 12.39 13.41
C SER A 597 10.93 11.85 12.55
N THR A 598 10.96 12.16 11.25
CA THR A 598 12.06 11.76 10.35
C THR A 598 13.43 12.15 10.91
N GLN A 599 13.49 13.23 11.71
CA GLN A 599 14.68 13.62 12.47
C GLN A 599 15.04 12.60 13.56
N GLN A 600 14.11 12.22 14.45
CA GLN A 600 14.35 11.22 15.50
C GLN A 600 14.76 9.86 14.92
N ILE A 601 14.11 9.40 13.85
CA ILE A 601 14.45 8.15 13.18
C ILE A 601 15.89 8.19 12.66
N ARG A 602 16.28 9.30 12.02
CA ARG A 602 17.66 9.52 11.56
C ARG A 602 18.67 9.62 12.71
N GLU A 603 18.29 10.19 13.86
CA GLU A 603 19.16 10.19 15.06
C GLU A 603 19.34 8.78 15.66
N PHE A 604 18.33 7.91 15.60
CA PHE A 604 18.50 6.50 15.97
C PHE A 604 19.47 5.78 15.03
N VAL A 605 19.32 5.94 13.70
CA VAL A 605 20.25 5.34 12.73
C VAL A 605 21.68 5.82 12.94
N LYS A 606 21.89 7.14 13.10
CA LYS A 606 23.21 7.71 13.45
C LYS A 606 23.78 7.11 14.74
N ARG A 607 22.93 6.89 15.75
CA ARG A 607 23.31 6.23 16.99
C ARG A 607 23.78 4.80 16.74
N ILE A 608 23.09 4.01 15.93
CA ILE A 608 23.53 2.64 15.58
C ILE A 608 24.89 2.67 14.85
N TYR A 609 25.08 3.56 13.86
CA TYR A 609 26.40 3.77 13.21
C TYR A 609 27.51 4.04 14.24
N LYS A 610 27.25 4.93 15.18
CA LYS A 610 28.23 5.37 16.17
C LYS A 610 28.57 4.30 17.21
N GLU A 611 27.58 3.65 17.80
CA GLU A 611 27.80 2.67 18.89
C GLU A 611 28.29 1.31 18.35
N VAL A 612 27.84 0.90 17.16
CA VAL A 612 28.21 -0.41 16.56
C VAL A 612 29.49 -0.30 15.73
N LEU A 613 29.63 0.71 14.87
CA LEU A 613 30.74 0.81 13.91
C LEU A 613 31.79 1.87 14.29
N SER A 614 31.62 2.59 15.41
CA SER A 614 32.54 3.65 15.86
C SER A 614 32.79 4.76 14.85
N ARG A 615 31.82 5.05 13.96
CA ARG A 615 31.89 6.11 12.95
C ARG A 615 30.58 6.87 12.81
N GLU A 616 30.65 8.02 12.15
CA GLU A 616 29.45 8.74 11.68
C GLU A 616 28.84 8.04 10.45
N SER A 617 27.53 8.22 10.29
CA SER A 617 26.79 7.76 9.11
C SER A 617 27.14 8.60 7.87
N ASP A 618 27.37 7.95 6.74
CA ASP A 618 27.34 8.62 5.44
C ASP A 618 25.89 8.89 4.98
N ALA A 619 25.71 9.79 4.02
CA ALA A 619 24.37 10.23 3.61
C ALA A 619 23.54 9.13 2.93
N GLY A 620 24.17 8.21 2.19
CA GLY A 620 23.49 7.12 1.49
C GLY A 620 22.97 6.07 2.46
N GLY A 621 23.85 5.57 3.33
CA GLY A 621 23.48 4.61 4.37
C GLY A 621 22.50 5.18 5.41
N LEU A 622 22.63 6.45 5.79
CA LEU A 622 21.65 7.12 6.66
C LEU A 622 20.27 7.21 6.00
N ASN A 623 20.19 7.52 4.71
CA ASN A 623 18.92 7.54 3.99
C ASN A 623 18.33 6.11 3.95
N TYR A 624 19.07 5.13 3.43
CA TYR A 624 18.63 3.75 3.33
C TYR A 624 18.04 3.21 4.65
N TRP A 625 18.79 3.23 5.75
CA TRP A 625 18.32 2.67 7.02
C TRP A 625 17.24 3.53 7.70
N ALA A 626 17.18 4.84 7.44
CA ALA A 626 16.09 5.67 7.95
C ALA A 626 14.82 5.45 7.14
N ASP A 627 14.91 5.25 5.83
CA ASP A 627 13.77 4.97 4.95
C ASP A 627 13.18 3.59 5.31
N GLU A 628 14.01 2.58 5.58
CA GLU A 628 13.55 1.25 6.06
C GLU A 628 12.83 1.31 7.42
N LEU A 629 13.19 2.25 8.30
CA LEU A 629 12.46 2.51 9.55
C LEU A 629 11.18 3.32 9.32
N VAL A 630 11.25 4.41 8.55
CA VAL A 630 10.11 5.29 8.22
C VAL A 630 9.00 4.50 7.52
N THR A 631 9.36 3.63 6.57
CA THR A 631 8.40 2.81 5.80
C THR A 631 7.94 1.54 6.53
N GLY A 632 8.38 1.30 7.77
CA GLY A 632 7.99 0.11 8.55
C GLY A 632 8.69 -1.20 8.18
N ILE A 633 9.59 -1.20 7.20
CA ILE A 633 10.15 -2.40 6.58
C ILE A 633 11.18 -3.10 7.46
N GLY A 634 11.92 -2.35 8.28
CA GLY A 634 12.72 -2.89 9.38
C GLY A 634 12.18 -2.41 10.73
N ALA A 635 12.20 -3.26 11.76
CA ALA A 635 12.11 -2.81 13.15
C ALA A 635 13.48 -2.34 13.66
N GLY A 636 13.53 -1.66 14.82
CA GLY A 636 14.79 -1.28 15.48
C GLY A 636 15.77 -2.45 15.64
N SER A 637 15.25 -3.66 15.88
CA SER A 637 16.01 -4.90 15.94
C SER A 637 16.62 -5.30 14.61
N ASP A 638 15.93 -5.09 13.49
CA ASP A 638 16.38 -5.52 12.16
C ASP A 638 17.50 -4.62 11.66
N ILE A 639 17.37 -3.31 11.90
CA ILE A 639 18.46 -2.36 11.66
C ILE A 639 19.67 -2.76 12.49
N ALA A 640 19.52 -2.89 13.82
CA ALA A 640 20.66 -3.18 14.68
C ALA A 640 21.32 -4.55 14.38
N ARG A 641 20.52 -5.58 14.06
CA ARG A 641 21.01 -6.90 13.60
C ARG A 641 21.71 -6.81 12.25
N GLY A 642 21.19 -6.02 11.30
CA GLY A 642 21.82 -5.74 10.02
C GLY A 642 23.21 -5.09 10.17
N PHE A 643 23.39 -4.21 11.15
CA PHE A 643 24.70 -3.64 11.48
C PHE A 643 25.64 -4.64 12.15
N ILE A 644 25.17 -5.39 13.16
CA ILE A 644 25.98 -6.38 13.88
C ILE A 644 26.42 -7.53 12.96
N ASN A 645 25.57 -7.94 12.02
CA ASN A 645 25.88 -9.02 11.08
C ASN A 645 26.52 -8.52 9.77
N SER A 646 26.82 -7.22 9.67
CA SER A 646 27.51 -6.63 8.52
C SER A 646 28.96 -7.09 8.40
N SER A 647 29.48 -7.11 7.16
CA SER A 647 30.91 -7.30 6.88
C SER A 647 31.79 -6.26 7.58
N GLU A 648 31.27 -5.05 7.81
CA GLU A 648 31.99 -3.96 8.47
C GLU A 648 32.20 -4.27 9.96
N PHE A 649 31.14 -4.68 10.68
CA PHE A 649 31.24 -5.05 12.09
C PHE A 649 32.01 -6.35 12.32
N THR A 650 31.73 -7.38 11.53
CA THR A 650 32.40 -8.69 11.67
C THR A 650 33.91 -8.61 11.43
N THR A 651 34.37 -7.69 10.57
CA THR A 651 35.80 -7.42 10.34
C THR A 651 36.52 -6.80 11.56
N LEU A 652 35.79 -6.22 12.53
CA LEU A 652 36.38 -5.74 13.79
C LEU A 652 36.93 -6.89 14.66
N ASN A 653 36.50 -8.14 14.42
CA ASN A 653 36.99 -9.35 15.08
C ASN A 653 37.00 -9.27 16.63
N LEU A 654 35.94 -8.69 17.20
CA LEU A 654 35.83 -8.42 18.64
C LEU A 654 35.86 -9.70 19.49
N SER A 655 36.60 -9.65 20.61
CA SER A 655 36.53 -10.67 21.66
C SER A 655 35.12 -10.74 22.27
N ASN A 656 34.80 -11.82 22.97
CA ASN A 656 33.51 -11.98 23.66
C ASN A 656 33.22 -10.82 24.64
N SER A 657 34.25 -10.34 25.35
CA SER A 657 34.17 -9.18 26.25
C SER A 657 33.88 -7.86 25.53
N GLU A 658 34.54 -7.62 24.39
CA GLU A 658 34.30 -6.39 23.60
C GLU A 658 32.93 -6.43 22.93
N TYR A 659 32.52 -7.59 22.43
CA TYR A 659 31.20 -7.81 21.84
C TYR A 659 30.09 -7.47 22.84
N VAL A 660 30.07 -8.08 24.03
CA VAL A 660 29.09 -7.78 25.09
C VAL A 660 29.11 -6.30 25.47
N THR A 661 30.30 -5.66 25.51
CA THR A 661 30.41 -4.21 25.77
C THR A 661 29.71 -3.37 24.71
N VAL A 662 29.85 -3.70 23.42
CA VAL A 662 29.13 -3.02 22.33
C VAL A 662 27.63 -3.23 22.44
N LEU A 663 27.18 -4.44 22.81
CA LEU A 663 25.74 -4.70 22.99
C LEU A 663 25.13 -3.79 24.07
N TYR A 664 25.71 -3.72 25.27
CA TYR A 664 25.21 -2.85 26.35
C TYR A 664 25.14 -1.37 25.91
N LYS A 665 26.17 -0.87 25.24
CA LYS A 665 26.21 0.53 24.76
C LYS A 665 25.18 0.80 23.70
N THR A 666 25.04 -0.09 22.72
CA THR A 666 24.11 0.05 21.59
C THR A 666 22.67 -0.02 22.07
N PHE A 667 22.32 -1.13 22.73
CA PHE A 667 20.93 -1.51 23.02
C PHE A 667 20.36 -0.84 24.27
N PHE A 668 21.18 -0.61 25.32
CA PHE A 668 20.67 -0.09 26.60
C PHE A 668 21.16 1.35 26.91
N GLY A 669 22.08 1.90 26.10
CA GLY A 669 22.58 3.27 26.29
C GLY A 669 23.42 3.47 27.56
N ARG A 670 23.95 2.39 28.13
CA ARG A 670 24.73 2.38 29.38
C ARG A 670 25.94 1.46 29.29
N GLU A 671 26.90 1.67 30.19
CA GLU A 671 27.94 0.67 30.44
C GLU A 671 27.34 -0.58 31.13
N ALA A 672 27.97 -1.73 30.91
CA ALA A 672 27.56 -2.98 31.52
C ALA A 672 27.82 -2.97 33.04
N ASP A 673 26.87 -3.46 33.83
CA ASP A 673 27.10 -3.74 35.24
C ASP A 673 27.91 -5.04 35.42
N THR A 674 28.65 -5.14 36.53
CA THR A 674 29.60 -6.25 36.75
C THR A 674 28.92 -7.62 36.88
N ALA A 675 27.62 -7.68 37.21
CA ALA A 675 26.91 -8.96 37.31
C ALA A 675 26.51 -9.44 35.91
N GLY A 676 25.69 -8.66 35.20
CA GLY A 676 25.19 -9.01 33.87
C GLY A 676 26.30 -9.17 32.82
N PHE A 677 27.38 -8.37 32.90
CA PHE A 677 28.55 -8.54 32.03
C PHE A 677 29.20 -9.93 32.20
N ASN A 678 29.42 -10.35 33.45
CA ASN A 678 30.07 -11.63 33.74
C ASN A 678 29.16 -12.81 33.37
N GLU A 679 27.84 -12.66 33.47
CA GLU A 679 26.87 -13.67 33.09
C GLU A 679 26.84 -13.90 31.57
N TRP A 680 26.66 -12.86 30.76
CA TRP A 680 26.72 -12.97 29.30
C TRP A 680 28.09 -13.47 28.79
N LEU A 681 29.18 -13.01 29.42
CA LEU A 681 30.51 -13.48 29.09
C LEU A 681 30.71 -14.97 29.44
N ALA A 682 30.14 -15.44 30.56
CA ALA A 682 30.16 -16.86 30.92
C ALA A 682 29.37 -17.72 29.91
N GLN A 683 28.19 -17.25 29.46
CA GLN A 683 27.40 -17.93 28.43
C GLN A 683 28.19 -18.09 27.12
N LEU A 684 28.74 -17.00 26.57
CA LEU A 684 29.59 -17.06 25.36
C LEU A 684 30.80 -17.99 25.53
N ASN A 685 31.44 -17.98 26.70
CA ASN A 685 32.60 -18.83 26.98
C ASN A 685 32.22 -20.31 27.22
N SER A 686 30.94 -20.60 27.54
CA SER A 686 30.40 -21.96 27.63
C SER A 686 29.92 -22.55 26.30
N GLY A 687 29.89 -21.75 25.23
CA GLY A 687 29.56 -22.20 23.87
C GLY A 687 28.23 -21.70 23.31
N ILE A 688 27.49 -20.86 24.04
CA ILE A 688 26.33 -20.13 23.48
C ILE A 688 26.83 -19.19 22.37
N SER A 689 26.07 -19.11 21.28
CA SER A 689 26.46 -18.31 20.12
C SER A 689 26.34 -16.80 20.37
N LYS A 690 27.06 -16.01 19.58
CA LYS A 690 26.92 -14.54 19.60
C LYS A 690 25.52 -14.08 19.18
N GLU A 691 24.83 -14.82 18.30
CA GLU A 691 23.46 -14.51 17.85
C GLU A 691 22.44 -14.75 18.97
N GLU A 692 22.54 -15.86 19.72
CA GLU A 692 21.68 -16.11 20.89
C GLU A 692 21.86 -15.03 21.97
N VAL A 693 23.10 -14.59 22.22
CA VAL A 693 23.36 -13.48 23.13
C VAL A 693 22.83 -12.15 22.56
N LEU A 694 23.00 -11.87 21.27
CA LEU A 694 22.40 -10.69 20.62
C LEU A 694 20.88 -10.63 20.81
N ASN A 695 20.19 -11.75 20.62
CA ASN A 695 18.75 -11.87 20.83
C ASN A 695 18.34 -11.52 22.28
N GLY A 696 19.14 -11.90 23.28
CA GLY A 696 18.94 -11.50 24.68
C GLY A 696 18.94 -9.97 24.92
N PHE A 697 19.62 -9.19 24.06
CA PHE A 697 19.58 -7.72 24.09
C PHE A 697 18.45 -7.17 23.22
N LEU A 698 18.26 -7.71 22.00
CA LEU A 698 17.23 -7.28 21.04
C LEU A 698 15.81 -7.44 21.56
N TYR A 699 15.50 -8.52 22.28
CA TYR A 699 14.16 -8.77 22.81
C TYR A 699 13.98 -8.28 24.27
N SER A 700 14.94 -7.51 24.79
CA SER A 700 14.88 -7.00 26.16
C SER A 700 13.90 -5.81 26.33
N PRO A 701 13.30 -5.64 27.52
CA PRO A 701 12.55 -4.43 27.85
C PRO A 701 13.38 -3.14 27.79
N GLU A 702 14.69 -3.19 28.05
CA GLU A 702 15.59 -2.03 27.99
C GLU A 702 15.74 -1.50 26.56
N PHE A 703 16.02 -2.37 25.57
CA PHE A 703 16.03 -1.97 24.17
C PHE A 703 14.64 -1.54 23.67
N GLY A 704 13.59 -2.24 24.14
CA GLY A 704 12.20 -1.86 23.93
C GLY A 704 11.92 -0.39 24.29
N ASN A 705 12.48 0.09 25.39
CA ASN A 705 12.33 1.47 25.85
C ASN A 705 13.23 2.45 25.07
N LEU A 706 14.44 2.04 24.66
CA LEU A 706 15.31 2.85 23.82
C LEU A 706 14.65 3.18 22.48
N CYS A 707 14.15 2.20 21.74
CA CYS A 707 13.48 2.45 20.46
C CYS A 707 12.25 3.36 20.61
N ARG A 708 11.40 3.13 21.63
CA ARG A 708 10.24 4.00 21.91
C ARG A 708 10.62 5.46 22.16
N SER A 709 11.78 5.74 22.76
CA SER A 709 12.27 7.12 22.96
C SER A 709 12.62 7.86 21.66
N TYR A 710 12.86 7.12 20.57
CA TYR A 710 13.06 7.66 19.23
C TYR A 710 11.80 7.59 18.36
N GLY A 711 10.68 7.06 18.88
CA GLY A 711 9.49 6.78 18.08
C GLY A 711 9.73 5.67 17.05
N ILE A 712 10.31 4.56 17.51
CA ILE A 712 10.66 3.40 16.69
C ILE A 712 10.07 2.15 17.34
N ILE A 713 9.54 1.25 16.50
CA ILE A 713 9.13 -0.10 16.93
C ILE A 713 10.39 -0.92 17.24
N PRO A 714 10.55 -1.47 18.45
CA PRO A 714 11.78 -2.17 18.82
C PRO A 714 11.99 -3.49 18.08
N VAL A 715 10.93 -4.27 17.89
CA VAL A 715 10.93 -5.61 17.28
C VAL A 715 9.67 -5.77 16.45
N LYS A 716 9.73 -6.51 15.35
CA LYS A 716 8.55 -6.82 14.51
C LYS A 716 7.53 -7.62 15.31
#